data_AF-A0A7K1B9D2-F1
#
_entry.id   AF-A0A7K1B9D2-F1
#
_cell.length_a   1.000
_cell.length_b   1.000
_cell.length_c   1.000
_cell.angle_alpha   90.00
_cell.angle_beta   90.00
_cell.angle_gamma   90.00
#
_symmetry.space_group_name_H-M   'P 1'
#
loop_
_entity.id
_entity.type
_entity.pdbx_description
1 polymer ?
#
loop_
_entity_poly.entity_id
_entity_poly.type
_entity_poly.pdbx_seq_one_letter_code
_entity_poly.pdbx_strand_id
1 'polypeptide(L)'
;PTPTGTAATDTGRQPAADRRAGTPSRRGEDDRTGELLIAAGLIGQEELRLALAAQAAGDRRLMGEILVSHGAVAASAVEPVLQLQRQLREKPEPKSSAEDSTIRLDVSVLDELMNLVGELVLARNSLVRSISTVEDRSLLADSQRIDLVTSELQARVLRTRMRPIRTVWAKLPRLVREVSMACGRQVQLVLEGEDTELDKSVVEAIKDPLTHCVRNAVDHGIEPPEDRIAVGKRPEGTLSLKASHENGQVVIQIKDDGRGIDVSKVRAKALEKGIQPEDVLARMTEREILDLIFAPGFSTAAQVTEVSGRGVGMDVVRTNIERIGGSVNVSTVPGEGSTFTFMIPLTLAIIPALLVTIGTHRYAIPQTSLVELVRLTGDDCERSIENMHGVDVYRLRGRLLPIVDAAATLGVEHAPPRPGRRRLQIAVLQADGREFGLVVDDVHGTEEIVVKPVGQHYTGIGCFAGATILGDGVVSLIVDVAGVAQRAGVSSAKLDDAISELEQAVFAGEGSTQYVIVSMTDGSKYAVPLDRVARLEKFTRDRVEEVAGNRVVQYRDGLLPLTTLGGWYDNHERPVVTAVLHTPLGEIGLVVDRVLDVATGSAEAGGTITVTDGRAHEIVDVDNLVHSCRHLLVESYR
;
A
#
# COMPACT_ATOMS: atom_id res chain seq x y z
N PRO A 1 -12.07 -58.70 47.73
CA PRO A 1 -12.61 -57.34 47.96
C PRO A 1 -12.53 -56.51 46.67
N THR A 2 -13.66 -56.38 46.00
CA THR A 2 -13.95 -55.42 44.92
C THR A 2 -13.95 -53.97 45.44
N PRO A 3 -14.17 -52.92 44.61
CA PRO A 3 -13.85 -52.68 43.19
C PRO A 3 -13.33 -51.23 42.94
N THR A 4 -13.11 -50.88 41.66
CA THR A 4 -13.14 -49.55 40.97
C THR A 4 -12.05 -49.61 39.90
N GLY A 5 -12.16 -49.13 38.65
CA GLY A 5 -13.05 -48.25 37.93
C GLY A 5 -12.22 -47.73 36.73
N THR A 6 -12.88 -47.19 35.70
CA THR A 6 -12.32 -46.34 34.61
C THR A 6 -11.29 -47.00 33.66
N ALA A 7 -11.59 -47.26 32.38
CA ALA A 7 -11.87 -46.36 31.24
C ALA A 7 -10.61 -46.05 30.40
N ALA A 8 -10.84 -46.10 29.08
CA ALA A 8 -10.14 -45.43 27.99
C ALA A 8 -8.96 -46.16 27.29
N THR A 9 -9.21 -46.36 25.98
CA THR A 9 -8.31 -46.12 24.82
C THR A 9 -7.02 -46.94 24.71
N ASP A 10 -6.85 -47.68 23.63
CA ASP A 10 -6.13 -47.17 22.45
C ASP A 10 -6.16 -48.17 21.27
N THR A 11 -6.03 -47.56 20.12
CA THR A 11 -5.89 -47.96 18.72
C THR A 11 -5.20 -49.30 18.36
N GLY A 12 -5.63 -49.82 17.21
CA GLY A 12 -4.97 -50.91 16.49
C GLY A 12 -5.60 -51.21 15.12
N ARG A 13 -5.21 -50.45 14.09
CA ARG A 13 -5.27 -50.81 12.64
C ARG A 13 -4.82 -52.28 12.44
N GLN A 14 -5.25 -53.13 11.50
CA GLN A 14 -5.85 -53.11 10.15
C GLN A 14 -5.98 -54.63 9.77
N PRO A 15 -6.33 -55.08 8.53
CA PRO A 15 -7.36 -54.68 7.58
C PRO A 15 -8.16 -55.92 7.03
N ALA A 16 -9.02 -55.65 6.04
CA ALA A 16 -9.37 -56.50 4.89
C ALA A 16 -10.76 -57.17 4.84
N ALA A 17 -11.39 -56.93 3.67
CA ALA A 17 -12.35 -57.74 2.94
C ALA A 17 -13.83 -57.76 3.38
N ASP A 18 -14.60 -56.93 2.66
CA ASP A 18 -15.70 -57.32 1.76
C ASP A 18 -16.82 -58.25 2.28
N ARG A 19 -18.03 -57.67 2.31
CA ARG A 19 -19.33 -58.22 1.86
C ARG A 19 -19.89 -59.50 2.52
N ARG A 20 -20.93 -59.27 3.34
CA ARG A 20 -22.35 -59.76 3.21
C ARG A 20 -22.92 -60.13 4.57
N ALA A 21 -23.98 -59.41 4.96
CA ALA A 21 -25.24 -59.94 5.51
C ALA A 21 -25.93 -58.83 6.31
N GLY A 22 -27.08 -58.36 5.80
CA GLY A 22 -27.87 -57.30 6.42
C GLY A 22 -28.47 -57.72 7.78
N THR A 23 -28.43 -56.79 8.72
CA THR A 23 -29.15 -56.86 10.00
C THR A 23 -30.52 -56.18 9.86
N PRO A 24 -31.57 -56.64 10.57
CA PRO A 24 -32.96 -56.28 10.30
C PRO A 24 -33.30 -54.88 10.81
N SER A 25 -33.96 -54.09 9.96
CA SER A 25 -34.39 -52.72 10.18
C SER A 25 -35.33 -52.56 11.38
N ARG A 26 -35.06 -51.56 12.22
CA ARG A 26 -36.00 -50.94 13.19
C ARG A 26 -37.33 -50.63 12.49
N ARG A 27 -38.41 -51.33 12.84
CA ARG A 27 -39.75 -51.22 12.21
C ARG A 27 -40.77 -50.40 13.02
N GLY A 28 -40.35 -49.67 14.05
CA GLY A 28 -41.26 -49.07 15.03
C GLY A 28 -41.48 -47.55 14.94
N GLU A 29 -40.62 -46.77 14.28
CA GLU A 29 -40.66 -45.30 14.40
C GLU A 29 -41.12 -44.54 13.13
N ASP A 30 -41.24 -45.20 11.97
CA ASP A 30 -41.56 -44.54 10.70
C ASP A 30 -42.93 -44.89 10.09
N ASP A 31 -43.78 -45.69 10.76
CA ASP A 31 -45.05 -46.15 10.19
C ASP A 31 -46.20 -45.13 10.37
N ARG A 32 -46.24 -44.09 9.53
CA ARG A 32 -47.32 -43.07 9.50
C ARG A 32 -48.67 -43.54 8.95
N THR A 33 -48.91 -44.85 8.84
CA THR A 33 -50.14 -45.40 8.23
C THR A 33 -51.40 -44.97 9.00
N GLY A 34 -51.34 -44.94 10.33
CA GLY A 34 -52.47 -44.52 11.16
C GLY A 34 -52.88 -43.05 10.98
N GLU A 35 -51.91 -42.14 10.90
CA GLU A 35 -52.15 -40.71 10.69
C GLU A 35 -52.74 -40.43 9.30
N LEU A 36 -52.27 -41.14 8.28
CA LEU A 36 -52.79 -41.02 6.92
C LEU A 36 -54.24 -41.54 6.81
N LEU A 37 -54.60 -42.59 7.56
CA LEU A 37 -55.97 -43.09 7.62
C LEU A 37 -56.93 -42.10 8.30
N ILE A 38 -56.46 -41.37 9.32
CA ILE A 38 -57.24 -40.25 9.92
C ILE A 38 -57.37 -39.11 8.92
N ALA A 39 -56.29 -38.71 8.24
CA ALA A 39 -56.33 -37.62 7.26
C ALA A 39 -57.26 -37.93 6.07
N ALA A 40 -57.37 -39.21 5.69
CA ALA A 40 -58.32 -39.69 4.70
C ALA A 40 -59.77 -39.81 5.22
N GLY A 41 -60.01 -39.57 6.51
CA GLY A 41 -61.32 -39.68 7.15
C GLY A 41 -61.83 -41.12 7.30
N LEU A 42 -60.94 -42.12 7.19
CA LEU A 42 -61.31 -43.54 7.18
C LEU A 42 -61.37 -44.15 8.58
N ILE A 43 -60.69 -43.54 9.55
CA ILE A 43 -60.73 -43.92 10.98
C ILE A 43 -60.74 -42.66 11.86
N GLY A 44 -61.20 -42.79 13.09
CA GLY A 44 -61.13 -41.75 14.12
C GLY A 44 -59.86 -41.79 14.97
N GLN A 45 -59.61 -40.72 15.75
CA GLN A 45 -58.47 -40.66 16.67
C GLN A 45 -58.50 -41.74 17.77
N GLU A 46 -59.69 -42.12 18.26
CA GLU A 46 -59.82 -43.16 19.29
C GLU A 46 -59.45 -44.55 18.77
N GLU A 47 -59.79 -44.87 17.53
CA GLU A 47 -59.46 -46.16 16.89
C GLU A 47 -57.95 -46.30 16.68
N LEU A 48 -57.30 -45.22 16.26
CA LEU A 48 -55.84 -45.17 16.18
C LEU A 48 -55.18 -45.31 17.56
N ARG A 49 -55.74 -44.66 18.59
CA ARG A 49 -55.23 -44.75 19.97
C ARG A 49 -55.27 -46.18 20.51
N LEU A 50 -56.36 -46.91 20.24
CA LEU A 50 -56.50 -48.32 20.61
C LEU A 50 -55.49 -49.21 19.86
N ALA A 51 -55.29 -48.98 18.57
CA ALA A 51 -54.31 -49.73 17.78
C ALA A 51 -52.87 -49.48 18.24
N LEU A 52 -52.52 -48.24 18.57
CA LEU A 52 -51.22 -47.88 19.15
C LEU A 52 -51.01 -48.52 20.53
N ALA A 53 -52.03 -48.56 21.37
CA ALA A 53 -51.97 -49.23 22.66
C ALA A 53 -51.74 -50.73 22.52
N ALA A 54 -52.32 -51.39 21.50
CA ALA A 54 -52.08 -52.80 21.21
C ALA A 54 -50.61 -53.07 20.78
N GLN A 55 -50.01 -52.20 19.97
CA GLN A 55 -48.59 -52.30 19.63
C GLN A 55 -47.69 -52.07 20.85
N ALA A 56 -48.02 -51.08 21.69
CA ALA A 56 -47.30 -50.84 22.95
C ALA A 56 -47.40 -52.03 23.93
N ALA A 57 -48.50 -52.78 23.89
CA ALA A 57 -48.71 -54.01 24.65
C ALA A 57 -48.01 -55.25 24.06
N GLY A 58 -47.28 -55.11 22.94
CA GLY A 58 -46.43 -56.14 22.36
C GLY A 58 -46.97 -56.81 21.08
N ASP A 59 -48.06 -56.32 20.49
CA ASP A 59 -48.53 -56.79 19.18
C ASP A 59 -47.54 -56.39 18.08
N ARG A 60 -47.06 -57.38 17.32
CA ARG A 60 -46.05 -57.20 16.27
C ARG A 60 -46.64 -56.97 14.88
N ARG A 61 -47.98 -56.98 14.74
CA ARG A 61 -48.67 -56.70 13.48
C ARG A 61 -48.52 -55.24 13.07
N LEU A 62 -48.62 -54.99 11.76
CA LEU A 62 -48.55 -53.62 11.22
C LEU A 62 -49.80 -52.83 11.61
N MET A 63 -49.68 -51.49 11.65
CA MET A 63 -50.78 -50.62 12.11
C MET A 63 -52.07 -50.83 11.31
N GLY A 64 -51.96 -50.97 9.98
CA GLY A 64 -53.10 -51.26 9.11
C GLY A 64 -53.76 -52.61 9.38
N GLU A 65 -52.99 -53.64 9.75
CA GLU A 65 -53.53 -54.98 10.07
C GLU A 65 -54.29 -54.99 11.39
N ILE A 66 -53.79 -54.25 12.38
CA ILE A 66 -54.43 -54.10 13.69
C ILE A 66 -55.78 -53.40 13.51
N LEU A 67 -55.80 -52.28 12.78
CA LEU A 67 -57.03 -51.50 12.52
C LEU A 67 -58.08 -52.29 11.74
N VAL A 68 -57.67 -53.11 10.77
CA VAL A 68 -58.59 -54.01 10.05
C VAL A 68 -59.13 -55.10 10.97
N SER A 69 -58.29 -55.71 11.81
CA SER A 69 -58.73 -56.79 12.72
C SER A 69 -59.69 -56.31 13.82
N HIS A 70 -59.61 -55.03 14.20
CA HIS A 70 -60.55 -54.39 15.13
C HIS A 70 -61.81 -53.84 14.45
N GLY A 71 -61.94 -54.00 13.13
CA GLY A 71 -63.10 -53.56 12.35
C GLY A 71 -63.18 -52.06 12.11
N ALA A 72 -62.12 -51.30 12.42
CA ALA A 72 -62.08 -49.85 12.27
C ALA A 72 -61.97 -49.41 10.80
N VAL A 73 -61.37 -50.24 9.94
CA VAL A 73 -61.22 -49.95 8.50
C VAL A 73 -61.26 -51.24 7.68
N ALA A 74 -61.84 -51.19 6.48
CA ALA A 74 -61.81 -52.33 5.55
C ALA A 74 -60.42 -52.51 4.94
N ALA A 75 -59.98 -53.76 4.75
CA ALA A 75 -58.67 -54.07 4.15
C ALA A 75 -58.46 -53.40 2.77
N SER A 76 -59.53 -53.28 1.98
CA SER A 76 -59.50 -52.60 0.68
C SER A 76 -59.24 -51.10 0.76
N ALA A 77 -59.50 -50.46 1.90
CA ALA A 77 -59.27 -49.03 2.12
C ALA A 77 -57.87 -48.74 2.69
N VAL A 78 -57.15 -49.75 3.17
CA VAL A 78 -55.78 -49.63 3.69
C VAL A 78 -54.74 -49.69 2.56
N GLU A 79 -55.00 -50.48 1.51
CA GLU A 79 -54.07 -50.65 0.38
C GLU A 79 -53.70 -49.33 -0.33
N PRO A 80 -54.65 -48.41 -0.65
CA PRO A 80 -54.32 -47.13 -1.26
C PRO A 80 -53.47 -46.24 -0.35
N VAL A 81 -53.67 -46.33 0.97
CA VAL A 81 -52.93 -45.55 1.97
C VAL A 81 -51.51 -46.07 2.15
N LEU A 82 -51.32 -47.38 2.13
CA LEU A 82 -49.99 -48.00 2.10
C LEU A 82 -49.24 -47.65 0.80
N GLN A 83 -49.94 -47.57 -0.33
CA GLN A 83 -49.37 -47.15 -1.60
C GLN A 83 -48.98 -45.66 -1.57
N LEU A 84 -49.80 -44.80 -0.97
CA LEU A 84 -49.49 -43.38 -0.74
C LEU A 84 -48.29 -43.21 0.21
N GLN A 85 -48.22 -44.00 1.29
CA GLN A 85 -47.09 -43.99 2.21
C GLN A 85 -45.78 -44.43 1.51
N ARG A 86 -45.84 -45.46 0.64
CA ARG A 86 -44.69 -45.86 -0.19
C ARG A 86 -44.29 -44.76 -1.18
N GLN A 87 -45.25 -44.09 -1.82
CA GLN A 87 -44.96 -42.95 -2.70
C GLN A 87 -44.36 -41.75 -1.93
N LEU A 88 -44.79 -41.51 -0.69
CA LEU A 88 -44.21 -40.48 0.18
C LEU A 88 -42.81 -40.86 0.69
N ARG A 89 -42.49 -42.16 0.79
CA ARG A 89 -41.15 -42.66 1.15
C ARG A 89 -40.20 -42.73 -0.06
N GLU A 90 -40.71 -43.01 -1.26
CA GLU A 90 -39.93 -43.09 -2.50
C GLU A 90 -39.76 -41.74 -3.19
N LYS A 91 -40.58 -40.73 -2.86
CA LYS A 91 -40.16 -39.34 -3.02
C LYS A 91 -39.09 -39.07 -1.96
N PRO A 92 -37.86 -38.67 -2.34
CA PRO A 92 -36.99 -38.06 -1.35
C PRO A 92 -37.80 -36.91 -0.74
N GLU A 93 -37.89 -36.88 0.59
CA GLU A 93 -38.31 -35.68 1.30
C GLU A 93 -37.61 -34.50 0.60
N PRO A 94 -38.30 -33.39 0.32
CA PRO A 94 -37.56 -32.16 0.16
C PRO A 94 -36.92 -31.91 1.52
N LYS A 95 -35.72 -32.46 1.73
CA LYS A 95 -34.67 -31.72 2.41
C LYS A 95 -34.82 -30.33 1.87
N SER A 96 -35.17 -29.40 2.74
CA SER A 96 -35.22 -27.99 2.41
C SER A 96 -34.06 -27.72 1.48
N SER A 97 -34.37 -27.50 0.21
CA SER A 97 -33.39 -27.03 -0.76
C SER A 97 -33.12 -25.59 -0.37
N ALA A 98 -32.33 -25.45 0.69
CA ALA A 98 -31.24 -24.50 0.76
C ALA A 98 -30.10 -24.97 -0.19
N GLU A 99 -30.44 -25.64 -1.30
CA GLU A 99 -29.66 -25.64 -2.51
C GLU A 99 -29.97 -24.32 -3.19
N ASP A 100 -29.11 -23.34 -2.91
CA ASP A 100 -28.71 -22.32 -3.85
C ASP A 100 -29.83 -21.64 -4.64
N SER A 101 -30.46 -20.63 -4.03
CA SER A 101 -31.05 -19.51 -4.78
C SER A 101 -29.95 -18.69 -5.48
N THR A 102 -29.15 -19.35 -6.31
CA THR A 102 -28.11 -18.72 -7.12
C THR A 102 -28.78 -18.09 -8.33
N ILE A 103 -28.92 -16.77 -8.30
CA ILE A 103 -29.40 -16.00 -9.43
C ILE A 103 -28.21 -15.75 -10.35
N ARG A 104 -28.29 -16.25 -11.60
CA ARG A 104 -27.32 -15.88 -12.64
C ARG A 104 -27.63 -14.46 -13.10
N LEU A 105 -26.77 -13.54 -12.71
CA LEU A 105 -26.82 -12.14 -13.13
C LEU A 105 -25.84 -11.91 -14.27
N ASP A 106 -26.24 -11.07 -15.23
CA ASP A 106 -25.28 -10.53 -16.20
C ASP A 106 -24.25 -9.66 -15.47
N VAL A 107 -23.01 -9.70 -15.93
CA VAL A 107 -21.91 -8.90 -15.40
C VAL A 107 -22.25 -7.40 -15.53
N SER A 108 -22.93 -6.99 -16.61
CA SER A 108 -23.27 -5.59 -16.84
C SER A 108 -24.16 -5.01 -15.74
N VAL A 109 -25.10 -5.80 -15.21
CA VAL A 109 -26.01 -5.38 -14.14
C VAL A 109 -25.25 -5.12 -12.85
N LEU A 110 -24.28 -5.98 -12.52
CA LEU A 110 -23.40 -5.75 -11.36
C LEU A 110 -22.55 -4.50 -11.55
N ASP A 111 -22.00 -4.28 -12.75
CA ASP A 111 -21.19 -3.09 -13.05
C ASP A 111 -22.01 -1.78 -13.00
N GLU A 112 -23.26 -1.78 -13.47
CA GLU A 112 -24.20 -0.66 -13.32
C GLU A 112 -24.51 -0.38 -11.84
N LEU A 113 -24.77 -1.43 -11.05
CA LEU A 113 -25.04 -1.30 -9.63
C LEU A 113 -23.82 -0.75 -8.87
N MET A 114 -22.60 -1.16 -9.26
CA MET A 114 -21.36 -0.60 -8.74
C MET A 114 -21.21 0.89 -9.08
N ASN A 115 -21.56 1.31 -10.30
CA ASN A 115 -21.53 2.71 -10.69
C ASN A 115 -22.49 3.55 -9.83
N LEU A 116 -23.72 3.06 -9.63
CA LEU A 116 -24.72 3.72 -8.78
C LEU A 116 -24.27 3.81 -7.32
N VAL A 117 -23.67 2.73 -6.79
CA VAL A 117 -23.08 2.75 -5.44
C VAL A 117 -21.93 3.75 -5.35
N GLY A 118 -21.08 3.83 -6.38
CA GLY A 118 -20.01 4.83 -6.46
C GLY A 118 -20.56 6.25 -6.46
N GLU A 119 -21.58 6.54 -7.26
CA GLU A 119 -22.27 7.83 -7.27
C GLU A 119 -22.95 8.13 -5.92
N LEU A 120 -23.54 7.14 -5.26
CA LEU A 120 -24.14 7.28 -3.95
C LEU A 120 -23.08 7.60 -2.86
N VAL A 121 -21.90 6.96 -2.92
CA VAL A 121 -20.78 7.27 -2.03
C VAL A 121 -20.29 8.70 -2.24
N LEU A 122 -20.20 9.15 -3.49
CA LEU A 122 -19.83 10.53 -3.81
C LEU A 122 -20.89 11.53 -3.31
N ALA A 123 -22.18 11.24 -3.54
CA ALA A 123 -23.29 12.05 -3.06
C ALA A 123 -23.32 12.13 -1.52
N ARG A 124 -23.06 11.01 -0.83
CA ARG A 124 -22.89 10.95 0.64
C ARG A 124 -21.74 11.84 1.08
N ASN A 125 -20.56 11.72 0.47
CA ASN A 125 -19.40 12.51 0.86
C ASN A 125 -19.64 14.02 0.67
N SER A 126 -20.33 14.39 -0.41
CA SER A 126 -20.77 15.78 -0.67
C SER A 126 -21.79 16.27 0.37
N LEU A 127 -22.75 15.42 0.76
CA LEU A 127 -23.74 15.71 1.79
C LEU A 127 -23.07 15.94 3.16
N VAL A 128 -22.20 15.02 3.59
CA VAL A 128 -21.47 15.10 4.87
C VAL A 128 -20.65 16.40 4.93
N ARG A 129 -19.98 16.76 3.83
CA ARG A 129 -19.23 18.02 3.73
C ARG A 129 -20.13 19.24 3.86
N SER A 130 -21.25 19.27 3.13
CA SER A 130 -22.19 20.39 3.16
C SER A 130 -22.83 20.59 4.54
N ILE A 131 -23.04 19.49 5.27
CA ILE A 131 -23.62 19.52 6.62
C ILE A 131 -22.56 19.81 7.69
N SER A 132 -21.28 19.55 7.44
CA SER A 132 -20.20 19.80 8.41
C SER A 132 -20.06 21.27 8.84
N THR A 133 -20.61 22.21 8.06
CA THR A 133 -20.65 23.65 8.37
C THR A 133 -21.95 24.10 9.04
N VAL A 134 -22.90 23.19 9.28
CA VAL A 134 -24.25 23.50 9.78
C VAL A 134 -24.38 22.99 11.22
N GLU A 135 -24.74 23.88 12.16
CA GLU A 135 -24.94 23.55 13.58
C GLU A 135 -26.31 22.87 13.89
N ASP A 136 -26.87 22.11 12.95
CA ASP A 136 -28.14 21.39 13.13
C ASP A 136 -27.87 19.93 13.52
N ARG A 137 -28.16 19.62 14.79
CA ARG A 137 -27.97 18.27 15.34
C ARG A 137 -28.85 17.21 14.68
N SER A 138 -30.03 17.58 14.16
CA SER A 138 -30.91 16.60 13.49
C SER A 138 -30.38 16.21 12.12
N LEU A 139 -29.92 17.19 11.35
CA LEU A 139 -29.29 16.97 10.04
C LEU A 139 -27.98 16.18 10.16
N LEU A 140 -27.19 16.44 11.22
CA LEU A 140 -26.00 15.65 11.52
C LEU A 140 -26.34 14.17 11.79
N ALA A 141 -27.40 13.91 12.57
CA ALA A 141 -27.83 12.54 12.87
C ALA A 141 -28.37 11.82 11.61
N ASP A 142 -29.15 12.49 10.77
CA ASP A 142 -29.64 11.92 9.51
C ASP A 142 -28.51 11.69 8.50
N SER A 143 -27.52 12.58 8.45
CA SER A 143 -26.30 12.42 7.67
C SER A 143 -25.52 11.17 8.09
N GLN A 144 -25.31 10.98 9.40
CA GLN A 144 -24.66 9.77 9.94
C GLN A 144 -25.45 8.49 9.66
N ARG A 145 -26.78 8.57 9.56
CA ARG A 145 -27.60 7.41 9.20
C ARG A 145 -27.47 7.05 7.71
N ILE A 146 -27.49 8.04 6.83
CA ILE A 146 -27.22 7.85 5.39
C ILE A 146 -25.82 7.28 5.20
N ASP A 147 -24.86 7.78 5.97
CA ASP A 147 -23.47 7.32 6.00
C ASP A 147 -23.35 5.82 6.27
N LEU A 148 -24.00 5.36 7.34
CA LEU A 148 -24.01 3.96 7.75
C LEU A 148 -24.69 3.06 6.71
N VAL A 149 -25.90 3.43 6.27
CA VAL A 149 -26.69 2.61 5.32
C VAL A 149 -25.99 2.51 3.96
N THR A 150 -25.39 3.61 3.50
CA THR A 150 -24.62 3.64 2.24
C THR A 150 -23.38 2.75 2.33
N SER A 151 -22.66 2.81 3.45
CA SER A 151 -21.47 1.97 3.69
C SER A 151 -21.84 0.49 3.74
N GLU A 152 -22.96 0.15 4.39
CA GLU A 152 -23.46 -1.23 4.46
C GLU A 152 -23.91 -1.73 3.08
N LEU A 153 -24.60 -0.89 2.29
CA LEU A 153 -24.99 -1.21 0.92
C LEU A 153 -23.75 -1.46 0.06
N GLN A 154 -22.76 -0.58 0.12
CA GLN A 154 -21.50 -0.70 -0.62
C GLN A 154 -20.80 -2.03 -0.28
N ALA A 155 -20.66 -2.36 0.99
CA ALA A 155 -20.02 -3.61 1.42
C ALA A 155 -20.77 -4.85 0.90
N ARG A 156 -22.11 -4.84 0.93
CA ARG A 156 -22.93 -5.95 0.42
C ARG A 156 -22.82 -6.11 -1.09
N VAL A 157 -22.82 -5.01 -1.84
CA VAL A 157 -22.67 -5.03 -3.31
C VAL A 157 -21.26 -5.44 -3.72
N LEU A 158 -20.23 -5.02 -2.99
CA LEU A 158 -18.87 -5.50 -3.23
C LEU A 158 -18.80 -7.02 -3.08
N ARG A 159 -19.38 -7.58 -2.00
CA ARG A 159 -19.44 -9.03 -1.78
C ARG A 159 -20.12 -9.80 -2.91
N THR A 160 -21.17 -9.27 -3.53
CA THR A 160 -21.85 -9.97 -4.64
C THR A 160 -21.01 -10.05 -5.92
N ARG A 161 -19.99 -9.18 -6.07
CA ARG A 161 -19.05 -9.17 -7.20
C ARG A 161 -17.80 -10.02 -6.95
N MET A 162 -17.53 -10.38 -5.70
CA MET A 162 -16.34 -11.12 -5.34
C MET A 162 -16.34 -12.52 -5.95
N ARG A 163 -15.14 -12.97 -6.35
CA ARG A 163 -14.88 -14.30 -6.87
C ARG A 163 -13.71 -14.91 -6.11
N PRO A 164 -13.74 -16.23 -5.83
CA PRO A 164 -12.63 -16.88 -5.18
C PRO A 164 -11.40 -16.91 -6.09
N ILE A 165 -10.23 -16.68 -5.49
CA ILE A 165 -8.93 -16.67 -6.17
C ILE A 165 -8.57 -18.01 -6.81
N ARG A 166 -9.22 -19.12 -6.38
CA ARG A 166 -9.08 -20.47 -6.96
C ARG A 166 -9.08 -20.51 -8.50
N THR A 167 -9.80 -19.59 -9.14
CA THR A 167 -9.86 -19.50 -10.61
C THR A 167 -8.50 -19.17 -11.25
N VAL A 168 -7.68 -18.36 -10.58
CA VAL A 168 -6.29 -18.08 -10.99
C VAL A 168 -5.40 -19.25 -10.59
N TRP A 169 -5.61 -19.82 -9.40
CA TRP A 169 -4.75 -20.89 -8.86
C TRP A 169 -4.86 -22.17 -9.68
N ALA A 170 -6.03 -22.45 -10.26
CA ALA A 170 -6.28 -23.65 -11.05
C ALA A 170 -5.30 -23.87 -12.23
N LYS A 171 -4.67 -22.80 -12.75
CA LYS A 171 -3.71 -22.90 -13.86
C LYS A 171 -2.26 -23.07 -13.39
N LEU A 172 -1.95 -22.66 -12.17
CA LEU A 172 -0.58 -22.61 -11.65
C LEU A 172 0.08 -23.98 -11.51
N PRO A 173 -0.59 -25.07 -11.05
CA PRO A 173 0.02 -26.39 -10.98
C PRO A 173 0.54 -26.91 -12.32
N ARG A 174 -0.16 -26.60 -13.43
CA ARG A 174 0.28 -27.00 -14.77
C ARG A 174 1.50 -26.19 -15.22
N LEU A 175 1.44 -24.87 -15.05
CA LEU A 175 2.55 -23.97 -15.36
C LEU A 175 3.82 -24.35 -14.58
N VAL A 176 3.71 -24.57 -13.26
CA VAL A 176 4.86 -24.94 -12.43
C VAL A 176 5.49 -26.24 -12.89
N ARG A 177 4.68 -27.25 -13.25
CA ARG A 177 5.20 -28.52 -13.81
C ARG A 177 5.91 -28.31 -15.15
N GLU A 178 5.34 -27.53 -16.06
CA GLU A 178 5.92 -27.24 -17.38
C GLU A 178 7.26 -26.50 -17.25
N VAL A 179 7.32 -25.43 -16.44
CA VAL A 179 8.55 -24.66 -16.21
C VAL A 179 9.59 -25.49 -15.46
N SER A 180 9.17 -26.28 -14.46
CA SER A 180 10.10 -27.15 -13.73
C SER A 180 10.75 -28.19 -14.64
N MET A 181 9.98 -28.80 -15.56
CA MET A 181 10.52 -29.72 -16.55
C MET A 181 11.47 -29.02 -17.54
N ALA A 182 11.11 -27.83 -18.02
CA ALA A 182 11.95 -27.08 -18.95
C ALA A 182 13.30 -26.65 -18.31
N CYS A 183 13.29 -26.29 -17.02
CA CYS A 183 14.47 -25.84 -16.30
C CYS A 183 15.22 -26.98 -15.56
N GLY A 184 14.74 -28.23 -15.62
CA GLY A 184 15.35 -29.38 -14.94
C GLY A 184 15.29 -29.33 -13.41
N ARG A 185 14.22 -28.77 -12.83
CA ARG A 185 14.06 -28.55 -11.37
C ARG A 185 12.93 -29.39 -10.80
N GLN A 186 12.98 -29.69 -9.51
CA GLN A 186 11.92 -30.38 -8.79
C GLN A 186 11.27 -29.41 -7.81
N VAL A 187 9.96 -29.15 -7.98
CA VAL A 187 9.23 -28.16 -7.19
C VAL A 187 7.90 -28.72 -6.69
N GLN A 188 7.70 -28.63 -5.39
CA GLN A 188 6.43 -28.85 -4.70
C GLN A 188 5.67 -27.52 -4.61
N LEU A 189 4.44 -27.49 -5.15
CA LEU A 189 3.54 -26.35 -5.04
C LEU A 189 2.60 -26.51 -3.84
N VAL A 190 2.57 -25.54 -2.94
CA VAL A 190 1.65 -25.47 -1.80
C VAL A 190 0.71 -24.28 -2.00
N LEU A 191 -0.58 -24.52 -1.98
CA LEU A 191 -1.61 -23.50 -2.17
C LEU A 191 -2.43 -23.36 -0.88
N GLU A 192 -2.50 -22.14 -0.35
CA GLU A 192 -3.27 -21.80 0.85
C GLU A 192 -4.23 -20.64 0.55
N GLY A 193 -5.45 -20.71 1.09
CA GLY A 193 -6.43 -19.64 0.96
C GLY A 193 -7.08 -19.54 -0.43
N GLU A 194 -7.29 -20.67 -1.12
CA GLU A 194 -7.94 -20.70 -2.45
C GLU A 194 -9.35 -20.10 -2.48
N ASP A 195 -10.03 -20.10 -1.35
CA ASP A 195 -11.38 -19.52 -1.17
C ASP A 195 -11.36 -18.01 -0.87
N THR A 196 -10.18 -17.38 -0.83
CA THR A 196 -10.04 -15.93 -0.64
C THR A 196 -10.77 -15.19 -1.77
N GLU A 197 -11.77 -14.42 -1.38
CA GLU A 197 -12.62 -13.63 -2.26
C GLU A 197 -11.94 -12.33 -2.72
N LEU A 198 -11.96 -12.08 -4.03
CA LEU A 198 -11.38 -10.92 -4.71
C LEU A 198 -12.34 -10.38 -5.78
N ASP A 199 -12.28 -9.08 -6.05
CA ASP A 199 -13.09 -8.48 -7.10
C ASP A 199 -12.75 -9.07 -8.48
N LYS A 200 -13.74 -9.27 -9.35
CA LYS A 200 -13.53 -9.83 -10.69
C LYS A 200 -12.47 -9.08 -11.50
N SER A 201 -12.47 -7.75 -11.47
CA SER A 201 -11.49 -6.94 -12.22
C SER A 201 -10.08 -7.10 -11.67
N VAL A 202 -9.95 -7.21 -10.34
CA VAL A 202 -8.70 -7.53 -9.66
C VAL A 202 -8.20 -8.91 -10.04
N VAL A 203 -9.07 -9.93 -10.03
CA VAL A 203 -8.74 -11.32 -10.43
C VAL A 203 -8.16 -11.38 -11.84
N GLU A 204 -8.73 -10.64 -12.80
CA GLU A 204 -8.19 -10.58 -14.16
C GLU A 204 -6.87 -9.79 -14.24
N ALA A 205 -6.73 -8.70 -13.48
CA ALA A 205 -5.53 -7.86 -13.47
C ALA A 205 -4.30 -8.54 -12.84
N ILE A 206 -4.48 -9.35 -11.79
CA ILE A 206 -3.37 -10.01 -11.07
C ILE A 206 -2.89 -11.30 -11.74
N LYS A 207 -3.68 -11.87 -12.64
CA LYS A 207 -3.40 -13.17 -13.25
C LYS A 207 -2.04 -13.22 -13.95
N ASP A 208 -1.73 -12.21 -14.77
CA ASP A 208 -0.45 -12.14 -15.49
C ASP A 208 0.73 -11.81 -14.54
N PRO A 209 0.65 -10.81 -13.64
CA PRO A 209 1.65 -10.58 -12.58
C PRO A 209 2.02 -11.82 -11.78
N LEU A 210 1.03 -12.55 -11.26
CA LEU A 210 1.28 -13.73 -10.42
C LEU A 210 1.89 -14.88 -11.24
N THR A 211 1.43 -15.08 -12.47
CA THR A 211 2.02 -16.05 -13.41
C THR A 211 3.51 -15.76 -13.64
N HIS A 212 3.86 -14.48 -13.79
CA HIS A 212 5.24 -14.05 -13.99
C HIS A 212 6.10 -14.30 -12.74
N CYS A 213 5.63 -13.91 -11.55
CA CYS A 213 6.35 -14.13 -10.30
C CYS A 213 6.55 -15.63 -10.00
N VAL A 214 5.54 -16.47 -10.25
CA VAL A 214 5.66 -17.93 -10.14
C VAL A 214 6.71 -18.47 -11.09
N ARG A 215 6.74 -18.02 -12.35
CA ARG A 215 7.77 -18.42 -13.30
C ARG A 215 9.17 -18.03 -12.82
N ASN A 216 9.36 -16.79 -12.38
CA ASN A 216 10.65 -16.31 -11.88
C ASN A 216 11.11 -17.06 -10.63
N ALA A 217 10.19 -17.41 -9.73
CA ALA A 217 10.50 -18.24 -8.57
C ALA A 217 11.01 -19.62 -8.99
N VAL A 218 10.40 -20.25 -10.00
CA VAL A 218 10.85 -21.56 -10.50
C VAL A 218 12.13 -21.47 -11.32
N ASP A 219 12.28 -20.47 -12.19
CA ASP A 219 13.39 -20.34 -13.16
C ASP A 219 14.64 -19.63 -12.61
N HIS A 220 14.50 -18.78 -11.59
CA HIS A 220 15.66 -18.08 -10.99
C HIS A 220 15.79 -18.33 -9.48
N GLY A 221 14.67 -18.52 -8.77
CA GLY A 221 14.67 -18.76 -7.32
C GLY A 221 15.17 -20.16 -6.95
N ILE A 222 14.42 -21.20 -7.32
CA ILE A 222 14.69 -22.59 -6.92
C ILE A 222 15.94 -23.13 -7.62
N GLU A 223 16.90 -23.69 -6.88
CA GLU A 223 18.11 -24.28 -7.45
C GLU A 223 17.87 -25.71 -7.99
N PRO A 224 18.71 -26.21 -8.92
CA PRO A 224 18.70 -27.61 -9.33
C PRO A 224 18.85 -28.57 -8.14
N PRO A 225 18.32 -29.81 -8.22
CA PRO A 225 18.36 -30.76 -7.10
C PRO A 225 19.78 -31.04 -6.59
N GLU A 226 20.76 -31.12 -7.50
CA GLU A 226 22.17 -31.37 -7.18
C GLU A 226 22.76 -30.23 -6.32
N ASP A 227 22.54 -28.98 -6.71
CA ASP A 227 22.98 -27.79 -5.98
C ASP A 227 22.29 -27.69 -4.61
N ARG A 228 21.01 -28.06 -4.51
CA ARG A 228 20.26 -28.04 -3.25
C ARG A 228 20.82 -29.03 -2.24
N ILE A 229 21.12 -30.25 -2.69
CA ILE A 229 21.73 -31.28 -1.83
C ILE A 229 23.11 -30.82 -1.33
N ALA A 230 23.90 -30.17 -2.18
CA ALA A 230 25.23 -29.67 -1.81
C ALA A 230 25.19 -28.63 -0.65
N VAL A 231 24.11 -27.85 -0.55
CA VAL A 231 23.89 -26.86 0.52
C VAL A 231 23.02 -27.42 1.66
N GLY A 232 22.72 -28.73 1.65
CA GLY A 232 21.96 -29.41 2.72
C GLY A 232 20.44 -29.19 2.67
N LYS A 233 19.90 -28.69 1.56
CA LYS A 233 18.45 -28.52 1.35
C LYS A 233 17.82 -29.79 0.79
N ARG A 234 16.49 -29.88 0.88
CA ARG A 234 15.71 -30.93 0.21
C ARG A 234 15.85 -30.81 -1.31
N PRO A 235 15.96 -31.94 -2.05
CA PRO A 235 16.09 -31.91 -3.51
C PRO A 235 14.85 -31.32 -4.20
N GLU A 236 13.68 -31.49 -3.61
CA GLU A 236 12.43 -30.84 -4.03
C GLU A 236 12.32 -29.47 -3.35
N GLY A 237 12.31 -28.40 -4.15
CA GLY A 237 12.06 -27.03 -3.69
C GLY A 237 10.59 -26.80 -3.37
N THR A 238 10.29 -25.89 -2.44
CA THR A 238 8.91 -25.55 -2.05
C THR A 238 8.54 -24.16 -2.56
N LEU A 239 7.48 -24.08 -3.35
CA LEU A 239 6.84 -22.83 -3.75
C LEU A 239 5.47 -22.75 -3.07
N SER A 240 5.30 -21.80 -2.16
CA SER A 240 4.08 -21.56 -1.41
C SER A 240 3.36 -20.31 -1.93
N LEU A 241 2.08 -20.45 -2.25
CA LEU A 241 1.19 -19.33 -2.55
C LEU A 241 0.09 -19.27 -1.50
N LYS A 242 0.03 -18.16 -0.79
CA LYS A 242 -0.96 -17.92 0.25
C LYS A 242 -1.77 -16.67 -0.08
N ALA A 243 -3.08 -16.75 0.09
CA ALA A 243 -3.96 -15.60 0.04
C ALA A 243 -4.73 -15.47 1.36
N SER A 244 -4.81 -14.26 1.93
CA SER A 244 -5.52 -13.97 3.17
C SER A 244 -6.20 -12.61 3.09
N HIS A 245 -7.29 -12.43 3.87
CA HIS A 245 -7.88 -11.12 4.14
C HIS A 245 -7.25 -10.57 5.43
N GLU A 246 -6.55 -9.44 5.34
CA GLU A 246 -5.88 -8.78 6.47
C GLU A 246 -6.20 -7.29 6.45
N ASN A 247 -6.72 -6.74 7.55
CA ASN A 247 -6.98 -5.31 7.72
C ASN A 247 -7.80 -4.63 6.59
N GLY A 248 -8.77 -5.33 5.99
CA GLY A 248 -9.56 -4.77 4.89
C GLY A 248 -8.82 -4.72 3.55
N GLN A 249 -7.70 -5.44 3.43
CA GLN A 249 -6.98 -5.70 2.19
C GLN A 249 -6.87 -7.21 1.96
N VAL A 250 -6.68 -7.62 0.70
CA VAL A 250 -6.25 -8.98 0.38
C VAL A 250 -4.73 -8.98 0.26
N VAL A 251 -4.10 -9.83 1.07
CA VAL A 251 -2.67 -10.07 1.06
C VAL A 251 -2.42 -11.37 0.31
N ILE A 252 -1.64 -11.29 -0.76
CA ILE A 252 -1.19 -12.47 -1.53
C ILE A 252 0.32 -12.58 -1.34
N GLN A 253 0.78 -13.74 -0.89
CA GLN A 253 2.18 -14.04 -0.68
C GLN A 253 2.63 -15.16 -1.62
N ILE A 254 3.71 -14.93 -2.35
CA ILE A 254 4.43 -15.96 -3.12
C ILE A 254 5.78 -16.13 -2.46
N LYS A 255 6.01 -17.29 -1.84
CA LYS A 255 7.23 -17.63 -1.12
C LYS A 255 7.93 -18.83 -1.75
N ASP A 256 9.20 -18.68 -2.07
CA ASP A 256 10.08 -19.78 -2.45
C ASP A 256 11.11 -20.09 -1.35
N ASP A 257 11.63 -21.32 -1.31
CA ASP A 257 12.74 -21.74 -0.45
C ASP A 257 14.08 -21.84 -1.22
N GLY A 258 14.21 -21.04 -2.27
CA GLY A 258 15.33 -21.05 -3.20
C GLY A 258 16.57 -20.36 -2.66
N ARG A 259 17.42 -19.88 -3.58
CA ARG A 259 18.70 -19.23 -3.22
C ARG A 259 18.55 -17.84 -2.63
N GLY A 260 17.34 -17.25 -2.68
CA GLY A 260 17.10 -15.85 -2.37
C GLY A 260 17.60 -14.90 -3.47
N ILE A 261 17.35 -13.61 -3.30
CA ILE A 261 17.85 -12.57 -4.18
C ILE A 261 19.13 -12.00 -3.58
N ASP A 262 20.20 -12.02 -4.37
CA ASP A 262 21.50 -11.48 -3.96
C ASP A 262 21.51 -9.96 -4.15
N VAL A 263 21.41 -9.23 -3.04
CA VAL A 263 21.40 -7.76 -2.98
C VAL A 263 22.65 -7.17 -3.63
N SER A 264 23.81 -7.84 -3.51
CA SER A 264 25.07 -7.36 -4.10
C SER A 264 25.01 -7.42 -5.63
N LYS A 265 24.41 -8.49 -6.19
CA LYS A 265 24.20 -8.62 -7.63
C LYS A 265 23.18 -7.62 -8.15
N VAL A 266 22.12 -7.36 -7.39
CA VAL A 266 21.12 -6.34 -7.74
C VAL A 266 21.77 -4.96 -7.80
N ARG A 267 22.59 -4.61 -6.80
CA ARG A 267 23.36 -3.35 -6.79
C ARG A 267 24.31 -3.26 -7.98
N ALA A 268 25.11 -4.29 -8.25
CA ALA A 268 26.05 -4.30 -9.37
C ALA A 268 25.35 -4.15 -10.73
N LYS A 269 24.20 -4.84 -10.91
CA LYS A 269 23.41 -4.77 -12.13
C LYS A 269 22.69 -3.43 -12.29
N ALA A 270 22.25 -2.80 -11.19
CA ALA A 270 21.69 -1.46 -11.20
C ALA A 270 22.72 -0.41 -11.64
N LEU A 271 23.98 -0.57 -11.19
CA LEU A 271 25.10 0.27 -11.60
C LEU A 271 25.45 0.06 -13.09
N GLU A 272 25.58 -1.19 -13.54
CA GLU A 272 25.88 -1.54 -14.94
C GLU A 272 24.82 -0.96 -15.90
N LYS A 273 23.55 -1.02 -15.50
CA LYS A 273 22.43 -0.50 -16.29
C LYS A 273 22.19 1.00 -16.13
N GLY A 274 22.98 1.70 -15.31
CA GLY A 274 22.84 3.13 -15.07
C GLY A 274 21.51 3.55 -14.43
N ILE A 275 20.90 2.65 -13.63
CA ILE A 275 19.60 2.92 -12.97
C ILE A 275 19.78 3.91 -11.82
N GLN A 276 20.89 3.78 -11.08
CA GLN A 276 21.30 4.70 -10.02
C GLN A 276 22.83 4.82 -10.02
N PRO A 277 23.39 6.01 -9.74
CA PRO A 277 24.83 6.20 -9.64
C PRO A 277 25.41 5.55 -8.37
N GLU A 278 26.72 5.27 -8.40
CA GLU A 278 27.40 4.45 -7.38
C GLU A 278 27.35 5.07 -5.97
N ASP A 279 27.45 6.39 -5.89
CA ASP A 279 27.38 7.17 -4.66
C ASP A 279 26.02 7.08 -3.97
N VAL A 280 24.94 7.07 -4.75
CA VAL A 280 23.56 6.86 -4.27
C VAL A 280 23.38 5.41 -3.84
N LEU A 281 23.79 4.45 -4.66
CA LEU A 281 23.69 3.01 -4.35
C LEU A 281 24.43 2.64 -3.06
N ALA A 282 25.54 3.29 -2.74
CA ALA A 282 26.31 3.07 -1.52
C ALA A 282 25.58 3.50 -0.24
N ARG A 283 24.67 4.48 -0.33
CA ARG A 283 23.89 5.02 0.79
C ARG A 283 22.54 4.33 0.99
N MET A 284 22.07 3.58 -0.01
CA MET A 284 20.80 2.86 0.04
C MET A 284 20.85 1.67 1.00
N THR A 285 19.74 1.47 1.70
CA THR A 285 19.45 0.28 2.50
C THR A 285 19.21 -0.94 1.61
N GLU A 286 19.34 -2.15 2.18
CA GLU A 286 19.08 -3.39 1.43
C GLU A 286 17.67 -3.44 0.82
N ARG A 287 16.68 -2.91 1.55
CA ARG A 287 15.29 -2.83 1.07
C ARG A 287 15.17 -1.93 -0.16
N GLU A 288 15.78 -0.76 -0.14
CA GLU A 288 15.75 0.17 -1.27
C GLU A 288 16.49 -0.42 -2.49
N ILE A 289 17.58 -1.16 -2.27
CA ILE A 289 18.29 -1.87 -3.34
C ILE A 289 17.42 -2.97 -3.95
N LEU A 290 16.71 -3.75 -3.12
CA LEU A 290 15.78 -4.77 -3.61
C LEU A 290 14.63 -4.17 -4.41
N ASP A 291 14.17 -2.99 -4.03
CA ASP A 291 13.11 -2.28 -4.75
C ASP A 291 13.52 -1.87 -6.18
N LEU A 292 14.82 -1.75 -6.45
CA LEU A 292 15.34 -1.48 -7.81
C LEU A 292 15.03 -2.61 -8.80
N ILE A 293 14.65 -3.81 -8.34
CA ILE A 293 14.24 -4.92 -9.22
C ILE A 293 13.02 -4.54 -10.06
N PHE A 294 12.18 -3.66 -9.53
CA PHE A 294 11.00 -3.12 -10.20
C PHE A 294 11.29 -1.87 -11.04
N ALA A 295 12.52 -1.36 -11.05
CA ALA A 295 12.86 -0.19 -11.84
C ALA A 295 12.73 -0.49 -13.35
N PRO A 296 12.21 0.46 -14.15
CA PRO A 296 12.17 0.32 -15.60
C PRO A 296 13.56 -0.01 -16.15
N GLY A 297 13.65 -0.99 -17.05
CA GLY A 297 14.93 -1.39 -17.64
C GLY A 297 15.78 -2.34 -16.79
N PHE A 298 15.47 -2.57 -15.50
CA PHE A 298 16.20 -3.54 -14.67
C PHE A 298 16.05 -4.97 -15.21
N SER A 299 14.84 -5.33 -15.62
CA SER A 299 14.47 -6.67 -16.06
C SER A 299 14.46 -6.87 -17.59
N THR A 300 15.07 -5.98 -18.39
CA THR A 300 15.17 -6.19 -19.84
C THR A 300 15.88 -7.52 -20.14
N ALA A 301 15.10 -8.47 -20.68
CA ALA A 301 15.55 -9.83 -20.98
C ALA A 301 16.56 -9.81 -22.13
N ALA A 302 17.71 -10.44 -21.95
CA ALA A 302 18.74 -10.60 -22.99
C ALA A 302 18.33 -11.60 -24.09
N GLN A 303 17.23 -12.34 -23.91
CA GLN A 303 16.62 -13.17 -24.96
C GLN A 303 15.10 -13.14 -24.82
N VAL A 304 14.41 -12.79 -25.91
CA VAL A 304 12.96 -12.97 -26.05
C VAL A 304 12.70 -14.46 -26.17
N THR A 305 12.44 -15.16 -25.07
CA THR A 305 12.03 -16.56 -25.11
C THR A 305 10.64 -16.68 -25.72
N GLU A 306 10.48 -17.55 -26.73
CA GLU A 306 9.36 -17.66 -27.70
C GLU A 306 7.95 -17.92 -27.14
N VAL A 307 7.74 -18.00 -25.81
CA VAL A 307 6.47 -18.54 -25.26
C VAL A 307 5.47 -17.47 -24.82
N SER A 308 5.82 -16.18 -24.82
CA SER A 308 4.82 -15.10 -24.69
C SER A 308 5.38 -13.82 -25.28
N GLY A 309 4.91 -13.43 -26.48
CA GLY A 309 5.41 -12.31 -27.29
C GLY A 309 5.21 -10.90 -26.71
N ARG A 310 5.34 -10.72 -25.40
CA ARG A 310 5.48 -9.43 -24.72
C ARG A 310 6.52 -9.65 -23.62
N GLY A 311 7.69 -9.04 -23.73
CA GLY A 311 8.70 -9.09 -22.68
C GLY A 311 8.14 -8.44 -21.42
N VAL A 312 7.67 -9.25 -20.46
CA VAL A 312 7.14 -8.77 -19.18
C VAL A 312 8.30 -8.75 -18.20
N GLY A 313 8.71 -7.55 -17.79
CA GLY A 313 9.65 -7.35 -16.69
C GLY A 313 8.93 -7.20 -15.35
N MET A 314 9.71 -7.16 -14.26
CA MET A 314 9.19 -6.91 -12.92
C MET A 314 8.60 -5.49 -12.77
N ASP A 315 9.03 -4.53 -13.60
CA ASP A 315 8.43 -3.20 -13.74
C ASP A 315 6.94 -3.29 -14.12
N VAL A 316 6.59 -4.10 -15.11
CA VAL A 316 5.20 -4.31 -15.55
C VAL A 316 4.34 -4.92 -14.43
N VAL A 317 4.92 -5.79 -13.59
CA VAL A 317 4.23 -6.37 -12.42
C VAL A 317 3.85 -5.25 -11.44
N ARG A 318 4.79 -4.37 -11.08
CA ARG A 318 4.53 -3.25 -10.16
C ARG A 318 3.46 -2.31 -10.73
N THR A 319 3.63 -1.85 -11.97
CA THR A 319 2.66 -0.93 -12.60
C THR A 319 1.27 -1.54 -12.71
N ASN A 320 1.13 -2.84 -12.99
CA ASN A 320 -0.18 -3.50 -13.03
C ASN A 320 -0.86 -3.54 -11.66
N ILE A 321 -0.10 -3.78 -10.59
CA ILE A 321 -0.61 -3.84 -9.21
C ILE A 321 -0.93 -2.43 -8.69
N GLU A 322 -0.10 -1.44 -8.98
CA GLU A 322 -0.36 -0.04 -8.61
C GLU A 322 -1.61 0.53 -9.31
N ARG A 323 -1.87 0.13 -10.57
CA ARG A 323 -3.07 0.55 -11.31
C ARG A 323 -4.37 0.14 -10.64
N ILE A 324 -4.36 -0.96 -9.88
CA ILE A 324 -5.52 -1.42 -9.10
C ILE A 324 -5.50 -0.91 -7.66
N GLY A 325 -4.64 0.08 -7.35
CA GLY A 325 -4.47 0.64 -6.01
C GLY A 325 -3.74 -0.28 -5.03
N GLY A 326 -3.11 -1.35 -5.53
CA GLY A 326 -2.33 -2.27 -4.74
C GLY A 326 -0.87 -1.83 -4.60
N SER A 327 -0.13 -2.55 -3.76
CA SER A 327 1.32 -2.42 -3.66
C SER A 327 1.99 -3.80 -3.67
N VAL A 328 3.25 -3.85 -4.08
CA VAL A 328 4.07 -5.06 -4.07
C VAL A 328 5.36 -4.79 -3.31
N ASN A 329 5.71 -5.69 -2.40
CA ASN A 329 6.97 -5.65 -1.65
C ASN A 329 7.71 -6.98 -1.80
N VAL A 330 9.03 -6.94 -1.73
CA VAL A 330 9.89 -8.13 -1.75
C VAL A 330 10.70 -8.19 -0.47
N SER A 331 10.74 -9.36 0.13
CA SER A 331 11.65 -9.70 1.21
C SER A 331 12.42 -10.95 0.83
N THR A 332 13.70 -11.00 1.15
CA THR A 332 14.53 -12.16 0.82
C THR A 332 15.59 -12.37 1.88
N VAL A 333 15.98 -13.63 2.07
CA VAL A 333 17.14 -14.00 2.88
C VAL A 333 18.02 -14.90 2.02
N PRO A 334 19.28 -14.52 1.76
CA PRO A 334 20.20 -15.33 0.96
C PRO A 334 20.29 -16.76 1.50
N GLY A 335 20.10 -17.73 0.61
CA GLY A 335 20.11 -19.15 0.96
C GLY A 335 18.81 -19.68 1.59
N GLU A 336 17.85 -18.85 2.00
CA GLU A 336 16.56 -19.30 2.54
C GLU A 336 15.38 -19.05 1.60
N GLY A 337 15.52 -18.12 0.64
CA GLY A 337 14.54 -17.88 -0.42
C GLY A 337 14.03 -16.44 -0.48
N SER A 338 12.94 -16.24 -1.21
CA SER A 338 12.32 -14.92 -1.38
C SER A 338 10.81 -14.98 -1.14
N THR A 339 10.24 -13.87 -0.71
CA THR A 339 8.79 -13.70 -0.52
C THR A 339 8.34 -12.40 -1.19
N PHE A 340 7.48 -12.53 -2.19
CA PHE A 340 6.75 -11.43 -2.80
C PHE A 340 5.41 -11.28 -2.09
N THR A 341 5.13 -10.08 -1.58
CA THR A 341 3.89 -9.75 -0.87
C THR A 341 3.14 -8.69 -1.65
N PHE A 342 1.95 -9.04 -2.13
CA PHE A 342 1.02 -8.13 -2.80
C PHE A 342 -0.07 -7.74 -1.81
N MET A 343 -0.30 -6.44 -1.64
CA MET A 343 -1.37 -5.91 -0.80
C MET A 343 -2.36 -5.21 -1.72
N ILE A 344 -3.59 -5.72 -1.79
CA ILE A 344 -4.61 -5.24 -2.72
C ILE A 344 -5.84 -4.78 -1.93
N PRO A 345 -6.29 -3.52 -2.09
CA PRO A 345 -7.51 -3.05 -1.46
C PRO A 345 -8.75 -3.84 -1.92
N LEU A 346 -9.70 -4.06 -0.99
CA LEU A 346 -11.00 -4.69 -1.26
C LEU A 346 -12.05 -3.74 -1.83
N THR A 347 -11.72 -2.47 -1.97
CA THR A 347 -12.67 -1.42 -2.33
C THR A 347 -12.86 -1.34 -3.85
N LEU A 348 -13.95 -0.68 -4.27
CA LEU A 348 -13.92 0.12 -5.51
C LEU A 348 -12.59 0.89 -5.55
N ALA A 349 -11.99 1.12 -6.72
CA ALA A 349 -10.74 1.86 -6.83
C ALA A 349 -10.95 3.33 -6.38
N ILE A 350 -11.09 3.55 -5.07
CA ILE A 350 -11.27 4.83 -4.40
C ILE A 350 -9.89 5.19 -3.92
N ILE A 351 -9.36 6.29 -4.45
CA ILE A 351 -8.07 6.82 -4.04
C ILE A 351 -8.27 8.25 -3.54
N PRO A 352 -7.51 8.68 -2.52
CA PRO A 352 -7.45 10.08 -2.17
C PRO A 352 -6.67 10.85 -3.25
N ALA A 353 -7.24 11.95 -3.72
CA ALA A 353 -6.63 12.80 -4.73
C ALA A 353 -6.80 14.28 -4.40
N LEU A 354 -5.79 15.07 -4.71
CA LEU A 354 -5.85 16.52 -4.67
C LEU A 354 -6.53 17.04 -5.93
N LEU A 355 -7.62 17.78 -5.78
CA LEU A 355 -8.29 18.44 -6.90
C LEU A 355 -7.61 19.76 -7.22
N VAL A 356 -7.21 19.90 -8.48
CA VAL A 356 -6.54 21.09 -9.02
C VAL A 356 -7.26 21.58 -10.27
N THR A 357 -7.11 22.87 -10.57
CA THR A 357 -7.56 23.47 -11.82
C THR A 357 -6.37 23.73 -12.72
N ILE A 358 -6.49 23.30 -13.98
CA ILE A 358 -5.52 23.56 -15.05
C ILE A 358 -6.33 24.09 -16.25
N GLY A 359 -6.03 25.30 -16.69
CA GLY A 359 -6.86 26.07 -17.62
C GLY A 359 -8.26 26.28 -17.03
N THR A 360 -9.27 25.83 -17.78
CA THR A 360 -10.68 25.89 -17.36
C THR A 360 -11.21 24.59 -16.76
N HIS A 361 -10.37 23.56 -16.62
CA HIS A 361 -10.80 22.21 -16.26
C HIS A 361 -10.25 21.78 -14.89
N ARG A 362 -10.98 20.86 -14.24
CA ARG A 362 -10.53 20.23 -13.00
C ARG A 362 -9.85 18.91 -13.31
N TYR A 363 -8.77 18.67 -12.59
CA TYR A 363 -7.97 17.45 -12.65
C TYR A 363 -7.77 16.93 -11.23
N ALA A 364 -7.52 15.64 -11.11
CA ALA A 364 -7.22 14.99 -9.84
C ALA A 364 -5.78 14.45 -9.85
N ILE A 365 -4.99 14.85 -8.85
CA ILE A 365 -3.62 14.35 -8.65
C ILE A 365 -3.65 13.33 -7.51
N PRO A 366 -3.23 12.07 -7.69
CA PRO A 366 -3.15 11.10 -6.61
C PRO A 366 -2.32 11.63 -5.43
N GLN A 367 -2.87 11.56 -4.21
CA GLN A 367 -2.18 12.08 -3.03
C GLN A 367 -0.88 11.32 -2.73
N THR A 368 -0.79 10.05 -3.14
CA THR A 368 0.42 9.23 -3.00
C THR A 368 1.64 9.80 -3.73
N SER A 369 1.41 10.60 -4.77
CA SER A 369 2.47 11.24 -5.55
C SER A 369 2.74 12.68 -5.12
N LEU A 370 1.98 13.23 -4.18
CA LEU A 370 2.09 14.61 -3.72
C LEU A 370 3.00 14.68 -2.49
N VAL A 371 4.09 15.44 -2.58
CA VAL A 371 5.03 15.69 -1.49
C VAL A 371 4.58 16.89 -0.66
N GLU A 372 4.45 18.05 -1.30
CA GLU A 372 3.97 19.28 -0.65
C GLU A 372 3.31 20.25 -1.65
N LEU A 373 2.61 21.25 -1.12
CA LEU A 373 1.98 22.31 -1.90
C LEU A 373 2.65 23.65 -1.58
N VAL A 374 3.17 24.30 -2.61
CA VAL A 374 3.81 25.62 -2.50
C VAL A 374 2.87 26.65 -3.11
N ARG A 375 2.57 27.70 -2.32
CA ARG A 375 1.73 28.80 -2.75
C ARG A 375 2.52 30.10 -2.68
N LEU A 376 2.62 30.79 -3.81
CA LEU A 376 3.29 32.07 -3.92
C LEU A 376 2.26 33.16 -4.21
N THR A 377 2.46 34.33 -3.62
CA THR A 377 1.54 35.47 -3.75
C THR A 377 2.31 36.77 -3.91
N GLY A 378 1.81 37.68 -4.75
CA GLY A 378 2.38 39.03 -4.87
C GLY A 378 3.70 39.04 -5.65
N ASP A 379 4.65 39.86 -5.21
CA ASP A 379 5.92 40.13 -5.92
C ASP A 379 6.84 38.90 -6.00
N ASP A 380 6.66 37.93 -5.11
CA ASP A 380 7.38 36.65 -5.13
C ASP A 380 7.06 35.82 -6.37
N CYS A 381 5.95 36.06 -7.08
CA CYS A 381 5.57 35.28 -8.27
C CYS A 381 6.45 35.58 -9.50
N GLU A 382 6.99 36.79 -9.65
CA GLU A 382 7.78 37.16 -10.85
C GLU A 382 9.26 36.80 -10.75
N ARG A 383 9.75 36.52 -9.53
CA ARG A 383 11.18 36.23 -9.26
C ARG A 383 11.44 34.82 -8.74
N SER A 384 10.39 34.01 -8.60
CA SER A 384 10.51 32.67 -8.00
C SER A 384 10.82 31.57 -9.00
N ILE A 385 10.25 31.66 -10.20
CA ILE A 385 10.59 30.74 -11.29
C ILE A 385 11.70 31.38 -12.11
N GLU A 386 12.86 30.76 -12.09
CA GLU A 386 14.05 31.18 -12.83
C GLU A 386 14.17 30.29 -14.07
N ASN A 387 14.28 30.89 -15.26
CA ASN A 387 14.63 30.12 -16.45
C ASN A 387 16.14 30.00 -16.53
N MET A 388 16.63 28.78 -16.41
CA MET A 388 18.04 28.48 -16.37
C MET A 388 18.37 27.45 -17.46
N HIS A 389 19.13 27.86 -18.47
CA HIS A 389 19.47 27.02 -19.64
C HIS A 389 18.26 26.38 -20.36
N GLY A 390 17.10 27.06 -20.37
CA GLY A 390 15.88 26.58 -21.01
C GLY A 390 15.02 25.65 -20.14
N VAL A 391 15.38 25.47 -18.87
CA VAL A 391 14.58 24.76 -17.87
C VAL A 391 14.06 25.78 -16.86
N ASP A 392 12.75 25.79 -16.65
CA ASP A 392 12.16 26.58 -15.57
C ASP A 392 12.42 25.86 -14.25
N VAL A 393 13.02 26.53 -13.27
CA VAL A 393 13.32 25.98 -11.95
C VAL A 393 12.79 26.90 -10.84
N TYR A 394 12.44 26.31 -9.71
CA TYR A 394 12.01 27.01 -8.50
C TYR A 394 12.92 26.62 -7.35
N ARG A 395 13.44 27.60 -6.61
CA ARG A 395 14.30 27.33 -5.44
C ARG A 395 13.47 27.01 -4.21
N LEU A 396 13.27 25.73 -3.93
CA LEU A 396 12.58 25.26 -2.74
C LEU A 396 13.59 24.96 -1.63
N ARG A 397 13.65 25.82 -0.60
CA ARG A 397 14.56 25.68 0.56
C ARG A 397 16.03 25.48 0.16
N GLY A 398 16.48 26.22 -0.87
CA GLY A 398 17.85 26.17 -1.38
C GLY A 398 18.12 25.09 -2.44
N ARG A 399 17.18 24.17 -2.69
CA ARG A 399 17.30 23.16 -3.76
C ARG A 399 16.59 23.63 -5.03
N LEU A 400 17.17 23.34 -6.19
CA LEU A 400 16.53 23.64 -7.46
C LEU A 400 15.49 22.57 -7.78
N LEU A 401 14.23 22.97 -7.83
CA LEU A 401 13.10 22.11 -8.20
C LEU A 401 12.72 22.39 -9.66
N PRO A 402 12.80 21.42 -10.57
CA PRO A 402 12.36 21.63 -11.94
C PRO A 402 10.85 21.88 -11.98
N ILE A 403 10.46 22.89 -12.75
CA ILE A 403 9.08 23.32 -12.89
C ILE A 403 8.52 22.90 -14.23
N VAL A 404 7.34 22.28 -14.17
CA VAL A 404 6.56 21.83 -15.31
C VAL A 404 5.26 22.62 -15.34
N ASP A 405 5.00 23.28 -16.47
CA ASP A 405 3.70 23.89 -16.72
C ASP A 405 2.67 22.81 -17.09
N ALA A 406 1.65 22.66 -16.24
CA ALA A 406 0.63 21.63 -16.45
C ALA A 406 -0.22 21.89 -17.69
N ALA A 407 -0.57 23.14 -17.97
CA ALA A 407 -1.43 23.47 -19.12
C ALA A 407 -0.68 23.21 -20.43
N ALA A 408 0.59 23.63 -20.51
CA ALA A 408 1.44 23.34 -21.67
C ALA A 408 1.65 21.83 -21.88
N THR A 409 1.91 21.09 -20.81
CA THR A 409 2.18 19.64 -20.88
C THR A 409 0.94 18.84 -21.30
N LEU A 410 -0.23 19.24 -20.82
CA LEU A 410 -1.51 18.62 -21.14
C LEU A 410 -2.14 19.14 -22.44
N GLY A 411 -1.54 20.16 -23.07
CA GLY A 411 -2.02 20.76 -24.32
C GLY A 411 -3.33 21.55 -24.16
N VAL A 412 -3.52 22.19 -23.01
CA VAL A 412 -4.70 22.99 -22.66
C VAL A 412 -4.32 24.47 -22.63
N GLU A 413 -5.26 25.34 -23.00
CA GLU A 413 -5.05 26.79 -22.90
C GLU A 413 -5.09 27.23 -21.43
N HIS A 414 -4.15 28.10 -21.04
CA HIS A 414 -4.20 28.75 -19.72
C HIS A 414 -5.46 29.57 -19.55
N ALA A 415 -5.99 29.58 -18.33
CA ALA A 415 -7.02 30.54 -17.98
C ALA A 415 -6.43 31.96 -18.05
N PRO A 416 -7.18 32.96 -18.55
CA PRO A 416 -6.70 34.33 -18.58
C PRO A 416 -6.36 34.80 -17.14
N PRO A 417 -5.20 35.43 -16.93
CA PRO A 417 -4.77 35.85 -15.61
C PRO A 417 -5.79 36.82 -15.01
N ARG A 418 -6.25 36.53 -13.78
CA ARG A 418 -7.22 37.39 -13.09
C ARG A 418 -6.56 38.73 -12.71
N PRO A 419 -7.14 39.88 -13.07
CA PRO A 419 -6.57 41.19 -12.72
C PRO A 419 -6.48 41.35 -11.20
N GLY A 420 -5.30 41.74 -10.70
CA GLY A 420 -5.06 42.06 -9.28
C GLY A 420 -4.72 40.90 -8.35
N ARG A 421 -4.59 39.65 -8.84
CA ARG A 421 -4.11 38.51 -8.04
C ARG A 421 -3.14 37.65 -8.84
N ARG A 422 -1.86 38.00 -8.80
CA ARG A 422 -0.78 37.09 -9.19
C ARG A 422 -0.59 36.07 -8.07
N ARG A 423 -1.03 34.84 -8.33
CA ARG A 423 -0.88 33.69 -7.45
C ARG A 423 -0.34 32.57 -8.30
N LEU A 424 0.76 31.99 -7.87
CA LEU A 424 1.36 30.82 -8.48
C LEU A 424 1.21 29.68 -7.49
N GLN A 425 0.65 28.56 -7.94
CA GLN A 425 0.44 27.37 -7.13
C GLN A 425 1.23 26.23 -7.75
N ILE A 426 2.10 25.61 -6.94
CA ILE A 426 3.00 24.55 -7.38
C ILE A 426 2.69 23.32 -6.53
N ALA A 427 2.27 22.24 -7.18
CA ALA A 427 2.19 20.93 -6.56
C ALA A 427 3.55 20.26 -6.71
N VAL A 428 4.25 20.00 -5.60
CA VAL A 428 5.52 19.27 -5.60
C VAL A 428 5.18 17.79 -5.67
N LEU A 429 5.53 17.16 -6.78
CA LEU A 429 5.19 15.77 -7.09
C LEU A 429 6.44 14.91 -7.14
N GLN A 430 6.30 13.64 -6.79
CA GLN A 430 7.37 12.66 -6.89
C GLN A 430 7.01 11.58 -7.92
N ALA A 431 7.91 11.34 -8.87
CA ALA A 431 7.85 10.25 -9.84
C ALA A 431 9.23 9.59 -9.96
N ASP A 432 9.28 8.25 -9.92
CA ASP A 432 10.52 7.46 -10.05
C ASP A 432 11.66 7.93 -9.12
N GLY A 433 11.31 8.35 -7.90
CA GLY A 433 12.27 8.85 -6.92
C GLY A 433 12.74 10.30 -7.12
N ARG A 434 12.23 11.00 -8.15
CA ARG A 434 12.57 12.40 -8.47
C ARG A 434 11.42 13.34 -8.13
N GLU A 435 11.75 14.52 -7.61
CA GLU A 435 10.79 15.57 -7.30
C GLU A 435 10.75 16.62 -8.42
N PHE A 436 9.54 17.07 -8.77
CA PHE A 436 9.34 18.19 -9.67
C PHE A 436 8.11 18.99 -9.26
N GLY A 437 8.08 20.27 -9.59
CA GLY A 437 6.94 21.14 -9.35
C GLY A 437 6.03 21.17 -10.56
N LEU A 438 4.75 20.87 -10.37
CA LEU A 438 3.70 21.04 -11.37
C LEU A 438 2.94 22.34 -11.10
N VAL A 439 3.01 23.30 -12.02
CA VAL A 439 2.29 24.58 -11.91
C VAL A 439 0.83 24.37 -12.27
N VAL A 440 -0.06 24.78 -11.37
CA VAL A 440 -1.52 24.70 -11.55
C VAL A 440 -2.16 26.06 -11.29
N ASP A 441 -3.32 26.31 -11.87
CA ASP A 441 -4.02 27.59 -11.73
C ASP A 441 -4.67 27.74 -10.34
N ASP A 442 -5.26 26.66 -9.82
CA ASP A 442 -5.87 26.64 -8.49
C ASP A 442 -5.81 25.27 -7.84
N VAL A 443 -5.80 25.26 -6.51
CA VAL A 443 -5.83 24.05 -5.68
C VAL A 443 -7.07 24.14 -4.80
N HIS A 444 -7.94 23.12 -4.89
CA HIS A 444 -9.20 23.09 -4.15
C HIS A 444 -9.01 22.40 -2.79
N GLY A 445 -8.62 21.12 -2.81
CA GLY A 445 -8.48 20.29 -1.62
C GLY A 445 -8.46 18.80 -1.97
N THR A 446 -8.29 17.95 -0.95
CA THR A 446 -8.26 16.50 -1.12
C THR A 446 -9.66 15.91 -1.07
N GLU A 447 -9.96 15.03 -2.03
CA GLU A 447 -11.21 14.28 -2.08
C GLU A 447 -10.94 12.80 -2.37
N GLU A 448 -11.80 11.93 -1.85
CA GLU A 448 -11.83 10.53 -2.25
C GLU A 448 -12.56 10.40 -3.59
N ILE A 449 -11.86 9.89 -4.59
CA ILE A 449 -12.38 9.79 -5.96
C ILE A 449 -12.46 8.33 -6.40
N VAL A 450 -13.50 8.00 -7.17
CA VAL A 450 -13.62 6.67 -7.79
C VAL A 450 -12.89 6.68 -9.14
N VAL A 451 -11.84 5.87 -9.27
CA VAL A 451 -11.07 5.70 -10.50
C VAL A 451 -11.86 4.85 -11.49
N LYS A 452 -12.17 5.44 -12.64
CA LYS A 452 -12.70 4.75 -13.82
C LYS A 452 -11.59 4.65 -14.87
N PRO A 453 -11.29 3.45 -15.41
CA PRO A 453 -10.27 3.32 -16.43
C PRO A 453 -10.69 4.10 -17.69
N VAL A 454 -9.74 4.84 -18.26
CA VAL A 454 -9.94 5.49 -19.56
C VAL A 454 -9.93 4.43 -20.67
N GLY A 455 -10.86 4.54 -21.62
CA GLY A 455 -10.99 3.58 -22.73
C GLY A 455 -9.70 3.47 -23.56
N GLN A 456 -9.51 2.33 -24.23
CA GLN A 456 -8.25 1.99 -24.95
C GLN A 456 -7.80 3.03 -25.98
N HIS A 457 -8.74 3.83 -26.51
CA HIS A 457 -8.42 4.92 -27.44
C HIS A 457 -7.62 6.07 -26.80
N TYR A 458 -7.66 6.22 -25.48
CA TYR A 458 -7.02 7.30 -24.74
C TYR A 458 -5.68 6.88 -24.11
N THR A 459 -5.34 5.59 -24.12
CA THR A 459 -4.09 5.07 -23.53
C THR A 459 -2.84 5.67 -24.19
N GLY A 460 -2.92 6.08 -25.47
CA GLY A 460 -1.80 6.70 -26.19
C GLY A 460 -1.45 8.14 -25.76
N ILE A 461 -2.26 8.78 -24.92
CA ILE A 461 -1.99 10.15 -24.43
C ILE A 461 -0.88 10.15 -23.38
N GLY A 462 -0.80 9.09 -22.56
CA GLY A 462 0.28 8.86 -21.60
C GLY A 462 0.33 9.80 -20.40
N CYS A 463 -0.63 10.72 -20.21
CA CYS A 463 -0.64 11.67 -19.08
C CYS A 463 -1.76 11.43 -18.06
N PHE A 464 -2.61 10.41 -18.28
CA PHE A 464 -3.80 10.18 -17.47
C PHE A 464 -3.88 8.71 -17.04
N ALA A 465 -4.00 8.49 -15.73
CA ALA A 465 -4.16 7.15 -15.15
C ALA A 465 -5.61 6.66 -15.22
N GLY A 466 -6.57 7.59 -15.33
CA GLY A 466 -7.99 7.30 -15.33
C GLY A 466 -8.85 8.57 -15.38
N ALA A 467 -10.14 8.39 -15.17
CA ALA A 467 -11.09 9.48 -15.00
C ALA A 467 -11.93 9.24 -13.74
N THR A 468 -12.52 10.30 -13.21
CA THR A 468 -13.46 10.22 -12.09
C THR A 468 -14.64 11.16 -12.34
N ILE A 469 -15.73 10.94 -11.60
CA ILE A 469 -16.88 11.84 -11.57
C ILE A 469 -16.85 12.49 -10.19
N LEU A 470 -16.78 13.82 -10.15
CA LEU A 470 -16.77 14.58 -8.90
C LEU A 470 -18.18 14.63 -8.28
N GLY A 471 -18.28 15.06 -7.02
CA GLY A 471 -19.56 15.16 -6.31
C GLY A 471 -20.59 16.11 -6.95
N ASP A 472 -20.17 16.99 -7.85
CA ASP A 472 -21.01 17.88 -8.65
C ASP A 472 -21.38 17.31 -10.03
N GLY A 473 -21.00 16.06 -10.32
CA GLY A 473 -21.26 15.37 -11.59
C GLY A 473 -20.27 15.72 -12.71
N VAL A 474 -19.29 16.59 -12.46
CA VAL A 474 -18.28 16.96 -13.45
C VAL A 474 -17.27 15.83 -13.60
N VAL A 475 -16.98 15.45 -14.85
CA VAL A 475 -15.93 14.48 -15.16
C VAL A 475 -14.56 15.15 -15.02
N SER A 476 -13.67 14.54 -14.24
CA SER A 476 -12.30 15.00 -14.00
C SER A 476 -11.31 13.92 -14.40
N LEU A 477 -10.19 14.29 -15.02
CA LEU A 477 -9.13 13.35 -15.40
C LEU A 477 -8.13 13.19 -14.24
N ILE A 478 -7.71 11.96 -14.01
CA ILE A 478 -6.72 11.62 -12.99
C ILE A 478 -5.34 11.67 -13.65
N VAL A 479 -4.47 12.54 -13.14
CA VAL A 479 -3.13 12.77 -13.67
C VAL A 479 -2.25 11.55 -13.40
N ASP A 480 -1.63 11.02 -14.45
CA ASP A 480 -0.52 10.08 -14.31
C ASP A 480 0.77 10.89 -14.12
N VAL A 481 1.26 10.96 -12.88
CA VAL A 481 2.41 11.79 -12.52
C VAL A 481 3.69 11.32 -13.21
N ALA A 482 3.89 10.00 -13.37
CA ALA A 482 5.04 9.45 -14.09
C ALA A 482 4.94 9.77 -15.58
N GLY A 483 3.74 9.63 -16.16
CA GLY A 483 3.46 10.00 -17.54
C GLY A 483 3.69 11.48 -17.85
N VAL A 484 3.26 12.38 -16.96
CA VAL A 484 3.52 13.82 -17.04
C VAL A 484 5.01 14.12 -16.94
N ALA A 485 5.72 13.51 -15.98
CA ALA A 485 7.17 13.68 -15.82
C ALA A 485 7.94 13.23 -17.08
N GLN A 486 7.53 12.11 -17.69
CA GLN A 486 8.13 11.61 -18.93
C GLN A 486 7.90 12.57 -20.10
N ARG A 487 6.66 13.07 -20.27
CA ARG A 487 6.31 13.99 -21.35
C ARG A 487 7.00 15.35 -21.21
N ALA A 488 7.15 15.82 -19.98
CA ALA A 488 7.86 17.05 -19.66
C ALA A 488 9.39 16.90 -19.69
N GLY A 489 9.92 15.69 -19.87
CA GLY A 489 11.36 15.45 -19.92
C GLY A 489 12.06 15.55 -18.56
N VAL A 490 11.32 15.46 -17.46
CA VAL A 490 11.83 15.54 -16.08
C VAL A 490 12.80 14.39 -15.76
N SER A 491 12.62 13.24 -16.41
CA SER A 491 13.48 12.05 -16.25
C SER A 491 14.65 12.01 -17.26
N SER A 492 15.00 13.14 -17.90
CA SER A 492 16.10 13.19 -18.86
C SER A 492 17.44 13.41 -18.16
N ALA A 493 18.46 12.61 -18.49
CA ALA A 493 19.85 12.86 -18.06
C ALA A 493 20.33 14.28 -18.40
N LYS A 494 19.81 14.88 -19.47
CA LYS A 494 20.13 16.27 -19.84
C LYS A 494 19.62 17.30 -18.83
N LEU A 495 18.50 17.03 -18.18
CA LEU A 495 17.94 17.89 -17.14
C LEU A 495 18.78 17.78 -15.86
N ASP A 496 19.24 16.56 -15.53
CA ASP A 496 20.12 16.32 -14.38
C ASP A 496 21.47 17.03 -14.56
N ASP A 497 22.07 16.91 -15.75
CA ASP A 497 23.31 17.61 -16.09
C ASP A 497 23.12 19.13 -16.00
N ALA A 498 22.02 19.66 -16.57
CA ALA A 498 21.72 21.08 -16.51
C ALA A 498 21.47 21.58 -15.08
N ILE A 499 20.70 20.86 -14.27
CA ILE A 499 20.45 21.23 -12.87
C ILE A 499 21.74 21.14 -12.06
N SER A 500 22.57 20.12 -12.27
CA SER A 500 23.84 19.99 -11.54
C SER A 500 24.85 21.08 -11.95
N GLU A 501 24.94 21.42 -13.24
CA GLU A 501 25.71 22.58 -13.72
C GLU A 501 25.18 23.89 -13.15
N LEU A 502 23.87 24.04 -13.02
CA LEU A 502 23.22 25.21 -12.44
C LEU A 502 23.42 25.31 -10.94
N GLU A 503 23.30 24.21 -10.20
CA GLU A 503 23.66 24.18 -8.79
C GLU A 503 25.12 24.59 -8.63
N GLN A 504 26.05 24.02 -9.41
CA GLN A 504 27.46 24.41 -9.39
C GLN A 504 27.69 25.88 -9.78
N ALA A 505 26.98 26.41 -10.77
CA ALA A 505 27.08 27.80 -11.22
C ALA A 505 26.44 28.79 -10.23
N VAL A 506 25.34 28.43 -9.57
CA VAL A 506 24.71 29.18 -8.50
C VAL A 506 25.62 29.20 -7.27
N PHE A 507 26.24 28.06 -6.93
CA PHE A 507 27.29 27.99 -5.90
C PHE A 507 28.53 28.81 -6.27
N ALA A 508 28.81 29.01 -7.56
CA ALA A 508 29.94 29.83 -8.05
C ALA A 508 29.60 31.31 -8.31
N GLY A 509 28.31 31.69 -8.40
CA GLY A 509 27.84 32.94 -9.00
C GLY A 509 27.22 33.99 -8.06
N GLU A 510 26.82 33.63 -6.83
CA GLU A 510 26.33 34.59 -5.83
C GLU A 510 27.35 34.80 -4.72
N GLY A 511 28.32 35.68 -4.97
CA GLY A 511 29.32 36.13 -4.00
C GLY A 511 28.77 37.04 -2.89
N SER A 512 27.62 36.71 -2.30
CA SER A 512 27.10 37.40 -1.13
C SER A 512 26.47 36.40 -0.15
N THR A 513 27.33 35.69 0.58
CA THR A 513 26.88 34.86 1.69
C THR A 513 26.42 35.80 2.81
N GLN A 514 25.27 35.49 3.41
CA GLN A 514 24.82 36.17 4.63
C GLN A 514 25.52 35.55 5.83
N TYR A 515 26.00 36.40 6.73
CA TYR A 515 26.73 35.99 7.92
C TYR A 515 26.10 36.62 9.17
N VAL A 516 26.04 35.86 10.25
CA VAL A 516 25.77 36.38 11.58
C VAL A 516 27.09 36.80 12.20
N ILE A 517 27.20 38.08 12.55
CA ILE A 517 28.37 38.60 13.25
C ILE A 517 28.18 38.35 14.74
N VAL A 518 29.06 37.53 15.32
CA VAL A 518 29.06 37.17 16.73
C VAL A 518 30.30 37.72 17.43
N SER A 519 30.14 38.14 18.67
CA SER A 519 31.25 38.48 19.55
C SER A 519 31.54 37.30 20.47
N MET A 520 32.81 36.95 20.59
CA MET A 520 33.30 35.99 21.57
C MET A 520 33.59 36.68 22.90
N THR A 521 33.83 35.89 23.95
CA THR A 521 34.07 36.38 25.31
C THR A 521 35.39 37.14 25.48
N ASP A 522 36.35 36.92 24.58
CA ASP A 522 37.62 37.64 24.48
C ASP A 522 37.50 38.97 23.70
N GLY A 523 36.30 39.30 23.20
CA GLY A 523 36.03 40.49 22.38
C GLY A 523 36.31 40.31 20.89
N SER A 524 36.83 39.15 20.47
CA SER A 524 37.04 38.80 19.06
C SER A 524 35.69 38.66 18.35
N LYS A 525 35.63 39.13 17.09
CA LYS A 525 34.39 39.12 16.30
C LYS A 525 34.54 38.19 15.12
N TYR A 526 33.60 37.26 15.01
CA TYR A 526 33.58 36.28 13.93
C TYR A 526 32.29 36.38 13.14
N ALA A 527 32.38 35.96 11.90
CA ALA A 527 31.26 35.85 10.98
C ALA A 527 30.92 34.37 10.80
N VAL A 528 29.71 33.98 11.18
CA VAL A 528 29.21 32.61 11.00
C VAL A 528 28.26 32.61 9.80
N PRO A 529 28.46 31.74 8.79
CA PRO A 529 27.55 31.63 7.66
C PRO A 529 26.12 31.34 8.13
N LEU A 530 25.15 32.16 7.70
CA LEU A 530 23.77 32.09 8.20
C LEU A 530 23.09 30.77 7.84
N ASP A 531 23.42 30.20 6.69
CA ASP A 531 22.99 28.88 6.22
C ASP A 531 23.46 27.73 7.15
N ARG A 532 24.52 27.95 7.92
CA ARG A 532 25.02 27.01 8.94
C ARG A 532 24.41 27.23 10.32
N VAL A 533 23.69 28.33 10.55
CA VAL A 533 23.03 28.60 11.84
C VAL A 533 21.61 28.05 11.82
N ALA A 534 21.36 26.97 12.57
CA ALA A 534 20.02 26.43 12.74
C ALA A 534 19.14 27.36 13.59
N ARG A 535 19.70 27.92 14.67
CA ARG A 535 19.02 28.86 15.59
C ARG A 535 19.98 29.48 16.61
N LEU A 536 19.55 30.59 17.18
CA LEU A 536 20.22 31.25 18.32
C LEU A 536 19.44 30.93 19.60
N GLU A 537 20.10 30.29 20.56
CA GLU A 537 19.51 29.91 21.83
C GLU A 537 20.24 30.58 22.99
N LYS A 538 19.54 30.75 24.11
CA LYS A 538 20.13 31.23 25.36
C LYS A 538 19.94 30.17 26.42
N PHE A 539 21.04 29.61 26.90
CA PHE A 539 21.03 28.67 28.00
C PHE A 539 21.52 29.36 29.26
N THR A 540 20.89 29.06 30.39
CA THR A 540 21.41 29.46 31.69
C THR A 540 22.58 28.54 32.04
N ARG A 541 23.60 29.06 32.76
CA ARG A 541 24.85 28.32 33.01
C ARG A 541 24.63 27.01 33.78
N ASP A 542 23.62 26.94 34.62
CA ASP A 542 23.18 25.75 35.36
C ASP A 542 22.75 24.58 34.47
N ARG A 543 22.42 24.84 33.19
CA ARG A 543 22.08 23.79 32.22
C ARG A 543 23.29 23.23 31.46
N VAL A 544 24.47 23.82 31.62
CA VAL A 544 25.70 23.36 30.98
C VAL A 544 26.34 22.32 31.89
N GLU A 545 26.37 21.07 31.43
CA GLU A 545 26.96 19.94 32.13
C GLU A 545 28.30 19.55 31.50
N GLU A 546 29.18 18.92 32.27
CA GLU A 546 30.44 18.38 31.75
C GLU A 546 30.38 16.85 31.72
N VAL A 547 30.45 16.26 30.54
CA VAL A 547 30.41 14.82 30.29
C VAL A 547 31.67 14.43 29.53
N ALA A 548 32.47 13.51 30.09
CA ALA A 548 33.72 13.03 29.49
C ALA A 548 34.71 14.15 29.09
N GLY A 549 34.77 15.24 29.88
CA GLY A 549 35.62 16.42 29.60
C GLY A 549 35.03 17.41 28.60
N ASN A 550 33.79 17.19 28.16
CA ASN A 550 33.11 18.00 27.16
C ASN A 550 31.91 18.71 27.78
N ARG A 551 31.73 19.98 27.46
CA ARG A 551 30.56 20.73 27.93
C ARG A 551 29.39 20.49 26.99
N VAL A 552 28.26 20.09 27.55
CA VAL A 552 27.03 19.74 26.82
C VAL A 552 25.84 20.42 27.46
N VAL A 553 24.76 20.59 26.71
CA VAL A 553 23.45 21.02 27.25
C VAL A 553 22.39 20.03 26.78
N GLN A 554 21.48 19.67 27.68
CA GLN A 554 20.30 18.91 27.27
C GLN A 554 19.41 19.77 26.36
N TYR A 555 19.24 19.30 25.14
CA TYR A 555 18.58 20.05 24.08
C TYR A 555 17.67 19.14 23.25
N ARG A 556 16.36 19.41 23.29
CA ARG A 556 15.33 18.52 22.76
C ARG A 556 15.51 17.10 23.33
N ASP A 557 15.54 16.10 22.45
CA ASP A 557 15.62 14.68 22.80
C ASP A 557 17.08 14.16 22.90
N GLY A 558 18.07 15.06 22.95
CA GLY A 558 19.49 14.68 22.98
C GLY A 558 20.41 15.67 23.71
N LEU A 559 21.72 15.40 23.64
CA LEU A 559 22.76 16.28 24.16
C LEU A 559 23.31 17.13 23.02
N LEU A 560 23.34 18.46 23.23
CA LEU A 560 24.00 19.39 22.32
C LEU A 560 25.43 19.65 22.84
N PRO A 561 26.47 19.19 22.14
CA PRO A 561 27.85 19.50 22.50
C PRO A 561 28.14 20.99 22.26
N LEU A 562 28.79 21.62 23.24
CA LEU A 562 29.16 23.02 23.20
C LEU A 562 30.65 23.20 22.92
N THR A 563 30.97 24.16 22.06
CA THR A 563 32.34 24.54 21.71
C THR A 563 32.51 26.06 21.68
N THR A 564 33.76 26.53 21.75
CA THR A 564 34.14 27.95 21.78
C THR A 564 35.45 28.14 21.00
N LEU A 565 35.58 29.27 20.30
CA LEU A 565 36.78 29.64 19.54
C LEU A 565 37.85 30.35 20.41
N GLY A 566 37.49 30.88 21.58
CA GLY A 566 38.35 31.72 22.43
C GLY A 566 38.67 31.14 23.81
N GLY A 567 38.44 29.84 24.00
CA GLY A 567 38.46 29.20 25.32
C GLY A 567 37.20 29.50 26.13
N TRP A 568 37.05 28.80 27.26
CA TRP A 568 35.90 28.98 28.15
C TRP A 568 36.18 30.09 29.15
N TYR A 569 35.38 31.15 29.11
CA TYR A 569 35.44 32.22 30.10
C TYR A 569 34.40 32.00 31.20
N ASP A 570 34.85 31.79 32.43
CA ASP A 570 34.00 31.36 33.54
C ASP A 570 33.46 32.58 34.32
N ASN A 571 32.53 33.32 33.72
CA ASN A 571 31.81 34.39 34.42
C ASN A 571 30.42 33.88 34.87
N HIS A 572 30.17 33.84 36.19
CA HIS A 572 29.00 33.20 36.79
C HIS A 572 27.68 33.97 36.61
N GLU A 573 27.71 35.20 36.11
CA GLU A 573 26.55 36.11 36.16
C GLU A 573 25.77 36.28 34.85
N ARG A 574 26.21 35.68 33.72
CA ARG A 574 25.56 35.89 32.41
C ARG A 574 25.06 34.60 31.76
N PRO A 575 23.89 34.62 31.08
CA PRO A 575 23.43 33.49 30.28
C PRO A 575 24.36 33.23 29.09
N VAL A 576 24.55 31.97 28.75
CA VAL A 576 25.38 31.52 27.63
C VAL A 576 24.56 31.63 26.35
N VAL A 577 24.88 32.59 25.49
CA VAL A 577 24.29 32.67 24.16
C VAL A 577 24.97 31.62 23.29
N THR A 578 24.19 30.75 22.66
CA THR A 578 24.70 29.63 21.86
C THR A 578 24.10 29.71 20.47
N ALA A 579 24.94 29.84 19.45
CA ALA A 579 24.55 29.63 18.07
C ALA A 579 24.56 28.12 17.81
N VAL A 580 23.39 27.54 17.58
CA VAL A 580 23.26 26.12 17.20
C VAL A 580 23.59 26.00 15.72
N LEU A 581 24.66 25.30 15.41
CA LEU A 581 25.17 25.12 14.05
C LEU A 581 24.75 23.76 13.51
N HIS A 582 24.28 23.72 12.27
CA HIS A 582 23.96 22.48 11.56
C HIS A 582 25.18 21.97 10.82
N THR A 583 25.51 20.69 11.04
CA THR A 583 26.69 20.04 10.45
C THR A 583 26.30 18.66 9.92
N PRO A 584 27.05 18.11 8.94
CA PRO A 584 26.78 16.77 8.41
C PRO A 584 26.85 15.64 9.46
N LEU A 585 27.48 15.90 10.62
CA LEU A 585 27.66 14.95 11.71
C LEU A 585 26.71 15.19 12.91
N GLY A 586 25.85 16.22 12.86
CA GLY A 586 24.92 16.57 13.95
C GLY A 586 24.88 18.07 14.27
N GLU A 587 24.07 18.46 15.26
CA GLU A 587 24.05 19.83 15.78
C GLU A 587 25.21 20.06 16.77
N ILE A 588 25.90 21.21 16.68
CA ILE A 588 26.90 21.65 17.67
C ILE A 588 26.53 23.07 18.12
N GLY A 589 26.65 23.36 19.41
CA GLY A 589 26.48 24.70 19.94
C GLY A 589 27.80 25.48 19.97
N LEU A 590 27.89 26.57 19.22
CA LEU A 590 28.97 27.55 19.34
C LEU A 590 28.60 28.58 20.41
N VAL A 591 29.37 28.63 21.50
CA VAL A 591 29.19 29.60 22.59
C VAL A 591 29.72 30.95 22.16
N VAL A 592 28.85 31.97 22.25
CA VAL A 592 29.15 33.36 21.90
C VAL A 592 28.73 34.27 23.07
N ASP A 593 29.39 35.42 23.23
CA ASP A 593 28.98 36.41 24.25
C ASP A 593 27.69 37.11 23.81
N ARG A 594 27.64 37.54 22.54
CA ARG A 594 26.48 38.21 21.96
C ARG A 594 26.49 38.15 20.45
N VAL A 595 25.29 38.09 19.88
CA VAL A 595 25.05 38.32 18.46
C VAL A 595 25.00 39.83 18.24
N LEU A 596 25.78 40.32 17.29
CA LEU A 596 25.92 41.75 17.01
C LEU A 596 24.99 42.19 15.90
N ASP A 597 25.06 41.53 14.73
CA ASP A 597 24.31 41.92 13.53
C ASP A 597 24.27 40.79 12.48
N VAL A 598 23.48 40.97 11.41
CA VAL A 598 23.51 40.12 10.21
C VAL A 598 24.06 40.94 9.04
N ALA A 599 25.15 40.45 8.46
CA ALA A 599 25.88 41.10 7.39
C ALA A 599 25.81 40.29 6.10
N THR A 600 25.98 40.93 4.95
CA THR A 600 26.17 40.24 3.66
C THR A 600 27.58 40.55 3.16
N GLY A 601 28.32 39.54 2.70
CA GLY A 601 29.67 39.76 2.18
C GLY A 601 30.19 38.59 1.36
N SER A 602 31.34 38.80 0.73
CA SER A 602 32.11 37.76 0.05
C SER A 602 33.31 37.38 0.91
N ALA A 603 33.60 36.08 1.00
CA ALA A 603 34.83 35.60 1.61
C ALA A 603 36.02 35.94 0.71
N GLU A 604 37.01 36.65 1.22
CA GLU A 604 38.30 36.82 0.53
C GLU A 604 39.21 35.61 0.75
N ALA A 605 40.16 35.39 -0.16
CA ALA A 605 41.17 34.34 -0.05
C ALA A 605 42.03 34.59 1.21
N GLY A 606 41.70 33.90 2.30
CA GLY A 606 42.30 34.12 3.63
C GLY A 606 41.33 33.95 4.81
N GLY A 607 40.03 33.74 4.58
CA GLY A 607 39.08 33.46 5.66
C GLY A 607 38.57 34.70 6.39
N THR A 608 38.59 35.86 5.75
CA THR A 608 38.02 37.12 6.27
C THR A 608 36.95 37.66 5.32
N ILE A 609 35.87 38.22 5.89
CA ILE A 609 34.82 38.94 5.14
C ILE A 609 34.94 40.42 5.43
N THR A 610 34.86 41.22 4.38
CA THR A 610 34.70 42.67 4.47
C THR A 610 33.19 42.99 4.46
N VAL A 611 32.65 43.44 5.59
CA VAL A 611 31.22 43.81 5.70
C VAL A 611 31.03 45.26 5.23
N THR A 612 29.84 45.59 4.74
CA THR A 612 29.38 46.87 4.16
C THR A 612 29.75 48.15 4.93
N ASP A 613 30.14 48.05 6.21
CA ASP A 613 30.65 49.15 7.06
C ASP A 613 32.19 49.31 7.04
N GLY A 614 32.91 48.60 6.16
CA GLY A 614 34.36 48.67 5.99
C GLY A 614 35.17 47.96 7.09
N ARG A 615 34.56 47.07 7.87
CA ARG A 615 35.22 46.26 8.91
C ARG A 615 35.38 44.82 8.45
N ALA A 616 36.59 44.29 8.59
CA ALA A 616 36.90 42.89 8.32
C ALA A 616 36.59 42.03 9.55
N HIS A 617 35.88 40.91 9.33
CA HIS A 617 35.59 39.90 10.33
C HIS A 617 36.11 38.53 9.87
N GLU A 618 36.67 37.75 10.79
CA GLU A 618 37.17 36.40 10.49
C GLU A 618 36.01 35.41 10.36
N ILE A 619 36.06 34.54 9.36
CA ILE A 619 35.01 33.55 9.07
C ILE A 619 35.20 32.36 9.99
N VAL A 620 34.13 31.94 10.65
CA VAL A 620 34.14 30.65 11.33
C VAL A 620 34.10 29.54 10.29
N ASP A 621 35.21 28.83 10.15
CA ASP A 621 35.26 27.57 9.41
C ASP A 621 34.56 26.49 10.23
N VAL A 622 33.27 26.30 9.97
CA VAL A 622 32.41 25.34 10.66
C VAL A 622 32.91 23.91 10.44
N ASP A 623 33.48 23.60 9.28
CA ASP A 623 33.95 22.25 8.96
C ASP A 623 35.24 21.91 9.73
N ASN A 624 36.15 22.88 9.91
CA ASN A 624 37.31 22.72 10.81
C ASN A 624 36.90 22.68 12.29
N LEU A 625 35.90 23.46 12.70
CA LEU A 625 35.33 23.41 14.05
C LEU A 625 34.77 21.99 14.35
N VAL A 626 34.07 21.40 13.38
CA VAL A 626 33.55 20.04 13.44
C VAL A 626 34.67 19.01 13.48
N HIS A 627 35.74 19.19 12.71
CA HIS A 627 36.89 18.27 12.73
C HIS A 627 37.56 18.25 14.12
N SER A 628 37.66 19.42 14.76
CA SER A 628 38.16 19.58 16.13
C SER A 628 37.22 18.96 17.17
N CYS A 629 35.92 18.92 16.86
CA CYS A 629 34.85 18.36 17.68
C CYS A 629 34.46 16.93 17.29
N ARG A 630 35.20 16.26 16.38
CA ARG A 630 34.80 14.97 15.79
C ARG A 630 34.71 13.84 16.81
N HIS A 631 35.49 13.92 17.90
CA HIS A 631 35.38 13.01 19.04
C HIS A 631 34.08 13.21 19.85
N LEU A 632 33.47 14.41 19.81
CA LEU A 632 32.28 14.79 20.58
C LEU A 632 30.97 14.21 20.01
N LEU A 633 30.86 14.18 18.67
CA LEU A 633 29.64 13.75 17.98
C LEU A 633 29.51 12.21 17.89
N VAL A 634 30.63 11.48 17.95
CA VAL A 634 30.64 10.01 17.87
C VAL A 634 30.27 9.35 19.21
N GLU A 635 30.58 9.99 20.35
CA GLU A 635 30.21 9.49 21.68
C GLU A 635 28.81 9.88 22.12
N SER A 636 28.21 10.92 21.53
CA SER A 636 26.83 11.35 21.87
C SER A 636 25.74 10.39 21.35
N TYR A 637 26.11 9.48 20.44
CA TYR A 637 25.22 8.48 19.82
C TYR A 637 25.44 7.04 20.32
N ARG A 638 26.35 6.83 21.29
CA ARG A 638 26.53 5.57 22.04
C ARG A 638 26.07 5.76 23.48
#